data_AF-A0A8S3TIZ6-F1
#
_entry.id   AF-A0A8S3TIZ6-F1
#
_cell.length_a   1.000
_cell.length_b   1.000
_cell.length_c   1.000
_cell.angle_alpha   90.00
_cell.angle_beta   90.00
_cell.angle_gamma   90.00
#
_symmetry.space_group_name_H-M   'P 1'
#
loop_
_entity.id
_entity.type
_entity.pdbx_description
1 polymer ?
#
loop_
_entity_poly.entity_id
_entity_poly.type
_entity_poly.pdbx_seq_one_letter_code
_entity_poly.pdbx_strand_id
1 'polypeptide(L)'
;MTENDGDVQNLLASGKSFLQYERERLQTCYVTTDQAERQADDLQTKLASGKKPKTHIGKYTNYNFNRQEFLEEVKNCKSTIMNWTRMAIKYNVTLNGKLAGNGGQILKQFAQDNDIDVNQFNPHLRISGRDHLQRIRRSKKRVFRGKLAIPNKRTAKKLKSIIQHKLESKIYDIGLKIAPKEIRKNTIDSSGNIQETSIQVYGRKIPLKDIILKEIQRLTKSGVLISKSDEHYKSLSKEAVNNRLKQISSTKSTETDNTTEINQLMTMERQIHLKLWHDHSDILNHTYISFMVSFLYDHANFLTNEEFKETYPKKKPVDVQAIVERPNLYIFGQSGSKDTEQVSYTPTRTEDLEELRNGVIFDGIPYTFQLRFFSGDGPARQFEAGQQRGGNYSCLCGVHSKNHINLECCFKRTPSDLEDRRAVFLKGESLVKIKQGNINPFQNLSKDELTEELECRGIDTFRLKTKASLQEEMSDLLHGISRPPALLLHYPEKSLTESNVSCYEVLPCEPLHDISNVVQNIIQELPHHVKLKSTKLDLEKFCNNTIGDKTKLRDRTSVERRTPRQILRLYNQTFLFAVLSKSIIGIPVKMTQRKFYGSHFHSLVVHLPEIYRIINTKSILAEQEERTFGSLRRLAEGTTNRKPGWIVDNTILRFNCQQTDNRICSFSKQNSVISQQSKLLSKRENTIFPKEIFGIKSSLFQSHLERIADYLIPGYNIWWHYNGTELVFHDSVDEPEFRMQGPDTANFRSTSLKKERAIIDDIWQTSVDKAASSELVLPLLHVKTREDGKLIYKRTNLKSVMKHATSPTNSISDQDETNDNLEETTEKETNQDDNSESTEDYISNIPNVQEPPEVPAIDQERKHLEDKENKEKYKSYIKVSRWTVQPTCSKIDVHESLFSKPNKLPANSAMKPLTCKRKLFASEVSKPEIASCRKKTTLDMVVQLLGPSSDVDNCLKYRELKQKHPGHKSFISAFDQSFSKLQIEVSKRYFALKDKTAKDEGKENRENLLADKEIAQKLLDHWGVYYF
;
A
#
# COMPACT_ATOMS: atom_id res chain seq x y z
N MET A 1 -21.77 31.28 25.28
CA MET A 1 -20.31 31.01 25.27
C MET A 1 -20.06 29.77 24.43
N THR A 2 -19.59 29.92 23.20
CA THR A 2 -19.12 28.82 22.36
C THR A 2 -17.84 28.26 23.00
N GLU A 3 -17.93 27.16 23.77
CA GLU A 3 -16.74 26.48 24.27
C GLU A 3 -15.87 26.10 23.04
N ASN A 4 -14.68 26.69 22.93
CA ASN A 4 -13.71 26.34 21.90
C ASN A 4 -13.31 24.86 22.07
N ASP A 5 -13.90 23.98 21.27
CA ASP A 5 -13.66 22.53 21.29
C ASP A 5 -12.36 22.11 20.60
N GLY A 6 -11.43 23.05 20.39
CA GLY A 6 -10.14 22.78 19.78
C GLY A 6 -9.34 21.69 20.50
N ASP A 7 -9.44 21.55 21.83
CA ASP A 7 -8.80 20.46 22.59
C ASP A 7 -9.46 19.08 22.34
N VAL A 8 -10.77 19.01 22.08
CA VAL A 8 -11.43 17.75 21.66
C VAL A 8 -10.93 17.35 20.28
N GLN A 9 -10.91 18.29 19.34
CA GLN A 9 -10.42 18.03 17.98
C GLN A 9 -8.95 17.61 17.99
N ASN A 10 -8.11 18.34 18.74
CA ASN A 10 -6.70 18.00 18.89
C ASN A 10 -6.49 16.61 19.50
N LEU A 11 -7.29 16.19 20.49
CA LEU A 11 -7.21 14.84 21.08
C LEU A 11 -7.57 13.75 20.06
N LEU A 12 -8.64 13.96 19.29
CA LEU A 12 -9.10 12.99 18.30
C LEU A 12 -8.08 12.87 17.16
N ALA A 13 -7.62 14.01 16.63
CA ALA A 13 -6.64 14.09 15.54
C ALA A 13 -5.23 13.62 15.96
N SER A 14 -4.83 13.78 17.22
CA SER A 14 -3.47 13.39 17.65
C SER A 14 -3.23 11.87 17.72
N GLY A 15 -4.27 11.04 17.57
CA GLY A 15 -4.16 9.59 17.72
C GLY A 15 -3.81 9.13 19.15
N LYS A 16 -4.01 9.98 20.16
CA LYS A 16 -3.70 9.66 21.56
C LYS A 16 -4.89 8.95 22.22
N SER A 17 -4.60 7.90 23.00
CA SER A 17 -5.62 7.29 23.85
C SER A 17 -6.05 8.24 24.97
N PHE A 18 -7.26 8.05 25.51
CA PHE A 18 -7.74 8.82 26.66
C PHE A 18 -6.83 8.68 27.89
N LEU A 19 -6.23 7.51 28.09
CA LEU A 19 -5.28 7.27 29.18
C LEU A 19 -3.98 8.04 28.98
N GLN A 20 -3.45 8.03 27.76
CA GLN A 20 -2.25 8.80 27.43
C GLN A 20 -2.49 10.30 27.62
N TYR A 21 -3.61 10.81 27.09
CA TYR A 21 -4.01 12.20 27.30
C TYR A 21 -4.11 12.54 28.80
N GLU A 22 -4.72 11.68 29.60
CA GLU A 22 -4.87 11.93 31.04
C GLU A 22 -3.52 11.94 31.77
N ARG A 23 -2.59 11.04 31.40
CA ARG A 23 -1.21 11.05 31.92
C ARG A 23 -0.49 12.35 31.57
N GLU A 24 -0.53 12.76 30.31
CA GLU A 24 0.09 14.01 29.84
C GLU A 24 -0.55 15.23 30.48
N ARG A 25 -1.88 15.23 30.64
CA ARG A 25 -2.63 16.26 31.36
C ARG A 25 -2.12 16.41 32.79
N LEU A 26 -1.99 15.29 33.51
CA LEU A 26 -1.49 15.26 34.86
C LEU A 26 -0.03 15.73 34.93
N GLN A 27 0.83 15.28 34.01
CA GLN A 27 2.23 15.69 33.93
C GLN A 27 2.40 17.18 33.61
N THR A 28 1.52 17.74 32.77
CA THR A 28 1.56 19.15 32.36
C THR A 28 1.02 20.06 33.45
N CYS A 29 -0.11 19.71 34.07
CA CYS A 29 -0.83 20.60 34.99
C CYS A 29 -0.42 20.43 36.46
N TYR A 30 0.21 19.31 36.85
CA TYR A 30 0.51 18.98 38.24
C TYR A 30 1.98 18.56 38.43
N VAL A 31 2.53 18.79 39.62
CA VAL A 31 3.89 18.35 40.02
C VAL A 31 4.01 16.83 39.91
N THR A 32 5.20 16.25 39.78
CA THR A 32 5.33 14.77 39.67
C THR A 32 4.87 14.07 40.95
N THR A 33 4.62 12.75 40.88
CA THR A 33 4.28 11.97 42.08
C THR A 33 5.39 12.11 43.11
N ASP A 34 6.65 11.83 42.75
CA ASP A 34 7.83 11.92 43.63
C ASP A 34 7.99 13.30 44.30
N GLN A 35 7.71 14.38 43.56
CA GLN A 35 7.74 15.73 44.13
C GLN A 35 6.65 15.92 45.18
N ALA A 36 5.46 15.36 44.95
CA ALA A 36 4.39 15.38 45.92
C ALA A 36 4.68 14.45 47.11
N GLU A 37 5.36 13.31 46.90
CA GLU A 37 5.79 12.41 47.99
C GLU A 37 6.81 13.11 48.87
N ARG A 38 7.86 13.69 48.29
CA ARG A 38 8.85 14.49 49.04
C ARG A 38 8.22 15.66 49.78
N GLN A 39 7.24 16.34 49.20
CA GLN A 39 6.50 17.40 49.89
C GLN A 39 5.69 16.88 51.07
N ALA A 40 5.11 15.67 50.95
CA ALA A 40 4.39 15.03 52.03
C ALA A 40 5.35 14.55 53.13
N ASP A 41 6.48 13.96 52.77
CA ASP A 41 7.53 13.53 53.68
C ASP A 41 8.12 14.74 54.43
N ASP A 42 8.48 15.81 53.73
CA ASP A 42 8.94 17.07 54.33
C ASP A 42 7.91 17.66 55.32
N LEU A 43 6.62 17.56 54.99
CA LEU A 43 5.55 18.01 55.87
C LEU A 43 5.44 17.11 57.11
N GLN A 44 5.59 15.79 56.94
CA GLN A 44 5.56 14.82 58.02
C GLN A 44 6.78 14.95 58.93
N THR A 45 7.98 15.19 58.38
CA THR A 45 9.19 15.51 59.13
C THR A 45 9.04 16.82 59.90
N LYS A 46 8.44 17.86 59.29
CA LYS A 46 8.12 19.12 59.99
C LYS A 46 7.14 18.91 61.14
N LEU A 47 6.09 18.12 60.93
CA LEU A 47 5.13 17.73 61.96
C LEU A 47 5.81 16.95 63.11
N ALA A 48 6.66 15.98 62.79
CA ALA A 48 7.42 15.20 63.76
C ALA A 48 8.43 16.05 64.56
N SER A 49 9.00 17.10 63.95
CA SER A 49 9.87 18.08 64.60
C SER A 49 9.15 19.11 65.48
N GLY A 50 7.84 18.93 65.74
CA GLY A 50 7.04 19.83 66.58
C GLY A 50 6.65 21.17 65.91
N LYS A 51 7.05 21.41 64.66
CA LYS A 51 6.62 22.56 63.87
C LYS A 51 5.19 22.32 63.36
N LYS A 52 4.19 22.70 64.17
CA LYS A 52 2.77 22.66 63.76
C LYS A 52 2.58 23.48 62.47
N PRO A 53 1.81 22.99 61.48
CA PRO A 53 1.44 23.78 60.33
C PRO A 53 0.70 25.02 60.83
N LYS A 54 0.87 26.18 60.18
CA LYS A 54 0.00 27.33 60.44
C LYS A 54 -1.44 26.89 60.20
N THR A 55 -2.23 26.76 61.27
CA THR A 55 -3.66 26.54 61.15
C THR A 55 -4.27 27.84 60.62
N HIS A 56 -4.66 27.84 59.35
CA HIS A 56 -5.44 28.94 58.75
C HIS A 56 -6.91 28.93 59.21
N ILE A 57 -7.22 28.14 60.25
CA ILE A 57 -8.54 28.06 60.88
C ILE A 57 -8.61 29.19 61.90
N GLY A 58 -9.45 30.19 61.66
CA GLY A 58 -9.70 31.25 62.63
C GLY A 58 -10.31 30.68 63.91
N LYS A 59 -10.13 31.35 65.05
CA LYS A 59 -10.79 30.94 66.30
C LYS A 59 -12.31 30.95 66.09
N TYR A 60 -13.01 29.86 66.44
CA TYR A 60 -14.47 29.77 66.34
C TYR A 60 -15.20 30.82 67.18
N THR A 61 -14.50 31.46 68.13
CA THR A 61 -14.99 32.65 68.86
C THR A 61 -15.34 33.81 67.93
N ASN A 62 -14.70 33.90 66.77
CA ASN A 62 -14.90 34.98 65.80
C ASN A 62 -16.07 34.72 64.85
N TYR A 63 -16.68 33.54 64.93
CA TYR A 63 -17.75 33.11 64.05
C TYR A 63 -19.07 33.04 64.81
N ASN A 64 -20.13 33.54 64.21
CA ASN A 64 -21.48 33.52 64.79
C ASN A 64 -22.29 32.36 64.19
N PHE A 65 -22.78 31.47 65.05
CA PHE A 65 -23.67 30.35 64.74
C PHE A 65 -24.27 29.79 66.04
N ASN A 66 -25.40 29.09 65.96
CA ASN A 66 -26.01 28.44 67.12
C ASN A 66 -25.20 27.21 67.55
N ARG A 67 -24.38 27.37 68.59
CA ARG A 67 -23.45 26.35 69.08
C ARG A 67 -24.16 25.17 69.75
N GLN A 68 -25.19 25.46 70.54
CA GLN A 68 -25.91 24.46 71.33
C GLN A 68 -26.71 23.53 70.43
N GLU A 69 -27.51 24.12 69.54
CA GLU A 69 -28.33 23.39 68.56
C GLU A 69 -27.46 22.54 67.63
N PHE A 70 -26.32 23.07 67.18
CA PHE A 70 -25.35 22.33 66.38
C PHE A 70 -24.77 21.11 67.13
N LEU A 71 -24.35 21.27 68.39
CA LEU A 71 -23.80 20.15 69.16
C LEU A 71 -24.85 19.08 69.44
N GLU A 72 -26.09 19.46 69.72
CA GLU A 72 -27.20 18.51 69.90
C GLU A 72 -27.50 17.73 68.61
N GLU A 73 -27.58 18.41 67.46
CA GLU A 73 -27.81 17.72 66.19
C GLU A 73 -26.65 16.78 65.82
N VAL A 74 -25.41 17.19 66.05
CA VAL A 74 -24.25 16.35 65.74
C VAL A 74 -24.16 15.15 66.69
N LYS A 75 -24.42 15.33 67.99
CA LYS A 75 -24.46 14.21 68.97
C LYS A 75 -25.58 13.20 68.66
N ASN A 76 -26.73 13.69 68.19
CA ASN A 76 -27.88 12.85 67.85
C ASN A 76 -27.86 12.34 66.40
N CYS A 77 -26.81 12.65 65.62
CA CYS A 77 -26.73 12.28 64.21
C CYS A 77 -26.47 10.77 64.05
N LYS A 78 -27.49 10.03 63.61
CA LYS A 78 -27.38 8.59 63.28
C LYS A 78 -26.69 8.31 61.93
N SER A 79 -26.45 9.35 61.13
CA SER A 79 -25.78 9.20 59.83
C SER A 79 -24.31 8.88 60.05
N THR A 80 -23.79 7.93 59.28
CA THR A 80 -22.36 7.64 59.28
C THR A 80 -21.58 8.59 58.37
N ILE A 81 -22.23 9.50 57.62
CA ILE A 81 -21.59 10.48 56.73
C ILE A 81 -22.08 11.90 57.05
N MET A 82 -21.17 12.85 57.29
CA MET A 82 -21.51 14.25 57.56
C MET A 82 -20.80 15.23 56.63
N ASN A 83 -21.57 16.09 55.95
CA ASN A 83 -21.05 17.17 55.11
C ASN A 83 -20.99 18.49 55.91
N TRP A 84 -19.82 18.78 56.48
CA TRP A 84 -19.58 19.95 57.32
C TRP A 84 -19.83 21.30 56.63
N THR A 85 -19.60 21.40 55.32
CA THR A 85 -19.91 22.64 54.57
C THR A 85 -21.40 22.88 54.51
N ARG A 86 -22.20 21.82 54.32
CA ARG A 86 -23.66 21.91 54.35
C ARG A 86 -24.17 22.24 55.75
N MET A 87 -23.57 21.69 56.79
CA MET A 87 -23.86 22.08 58.17
C MET A 87 -23.56 23.57 58.41
N ALA A 88 -22.44 24.08 57.90
CA ALA A 88 -22.11 25.51 58.04
C ALA A 88 -23.11 26.43 57.35
N ILE A 89 -23.67 26.00 56.22
CA ILE A 89 -24.77 26.71 55.55
C ILE A 89 -26.05 26.62 56.38
N LYS A 90 -26.40 25.42 56.87
CA LYS A 90 -27.61 25.18 57.70
C LYS A 90 -27.61 26.04 58.97
N TYR A 91 -26.47 26.12 59.64
CA TYR A 91 -26.28 26.88 60.88
C TYR A 91 -25.86 28.33 60.65
N ASN A 92 -25.92 28.81 59.40
CA ASN A 92 -25.57 30.16 58.99
C ASN A 92 -24.27 30.68 59.64
N VAL A 93 -23.20 29.90 59.52
CA VAL A 93 -21.90 30.24 60.11
C VAL A 93 -21.36 31.47 59.42
N THR A 94 -21.35 32.60 60.13
CA THR A 94 -20.94 33.89 59.57
C THR A 94 -19.69 34.44 60.25
N LEU A 95 -18.89 35.18 59.48
CA LEU A 95 -17.78 35.99 59.95
C LEU A 95 -18.03 37.42 59.45
N ASN A 96 -18.12 38.39 60.36
CA ASN A 96 -18.47 39.79 60.03
C ASN A 96 -19.75 39.92 59.19
N GLY A 97 -20.81 39.17 59.56
CA GLY A 97 -22.12 39.22 58.89
C GLY A 97 -22.21 38.53 57.53
N LYS A 98 -21.11 37.96 57.01
CA LYS A 98 -21.10 37.20 55.75
C LYS A 98 -20.85 35.72 56.00
N LEU A 99 -21.43 34.86 55.17
CA LEU A 99 -21.25 33.41 55.27
C LEU A 99 -19.75 33.05 55.16
N ALA A 100 -19.26 32.31 56.14
CA ALA A 100 -17.85 31.96 56.22
C ALA A 100 -17.46 30.90 55.17
N GLY A 101 -16.55 31.25 54.26
CA GLY A 101 -16.04 30.32 53.25
C GLY A 101 -15.33 29.09 53.84
N ASN A 102 -14.80 29.19 55.06
CA ASN A 102 -14.22 28.10 55.84
C ASN A 102 -15.14 27.57 56.96
N GLY A 103 -16.43 27.95 56.98
CA GLY A 103 -17.35 27.64 58.07
C GLY A 103 -17.49 26.14 58.39
N GLY A 104 -17.37 25.27 57.39
CA GLY A 104 -17.40 23.82 57.63
C GLY A 104 -16.18 23.30 58.40
N GLN A 105 -15.00 23.91 58.22
CA GLN A 105 -13.81 23.57 58.99
C GLN A 105 -13.93 24.06 60.44
N ILE A 106 -14.55 25.23 60.63
CA ILE A 106 -14.83 25.82 61.94
C ILE A 106 -15.78 24.93 62.74
N LEU A 107 -16.89 24.49 62.15
CA LEU A 107 -17.83 23.57 62.80
C LEU A 107 -17.20 22.23 63.16
N LYS A 108 -16.38 21.68 62.25
CA LYS A 108 -15.67 20.43 62.51
C LYS A 108 -14.70 20.56 63.69
N GLN A 109 -13.92 21.64 63.73
CA GLN A 109 -13.00 21.90 64.85
C GLN A 109 -13.78 22.14 66.15
N PHE A 110 -14.87 22.90 66.09
CA PHE A 110 -15.72 23.16 67.25
C PHE A 110 -16.34 21.86 67.82
N ALA A 111 -16.77 20.93 66.95
CA ALA A 111 -17.23 19.62 67.39
C ALA A 111 -16.11 18.79 68.04
N GLN A 112 -14.89 18.80 67.47
CA GLN A 112 -13.73 18.10 68.03
C GLN A 112 -13.34 18.63 69.41
N ASP A 113 -13.37 19.96 69.59
CA ASP A 113 -13.05 20.61 70.85
C ASP A 113 -14.15 20.41 71.92
N ASN A 114 -15.32 19.86 71.55
CA ASN A 114 -16.43 19.50 72.45
C ASN A 114 -16.63 17.98 72.54
N ASP A 115 -15.53 17.22 72.46
CA ASP A 115 -15.46 15.76 72.64
C ASP A 115 -16.33 14.92 71.69
N ILE A 116 -16.71 15.47 70.53
CA ILE A 116 -17.37 14.69 69.48
C ILE A 116 -16.30 14.02 68.62
N ASP A 117 -16.33 12.67 68.55
CA ASP A 117 -15.50 11.95 67.59
C ASP A 117 -15.99 12.18 66.15
N VAL A 118 -15.52 13.26 65.54
CA VAL A 118 -15.85 13.60 64.15
C VAL A 118 -15.41 12.54 63.14
N ASN A 119 -14.59 11.55 63.54
CA ASN A 119 -14.19 10.44 62.68
C ASN A 119 -15.31 9.43 62.47
N GLN A 120 -16.32 9.37 63.35
CA GLN A 120 -17.49 8.49 63.19
C GLN A 120 -18.30 8.79 61.93
N PHE A 121 -18.25 10.04 61.46
CA PHE A 121 -18.97 10.53 60.30
C PHE A 121 -18.23 10.32 58.96
N ASN A 122 -17.28 9.37 58.91
CA ASN A 122 -16.44 9.15 57.72
C ASN A 122 -15.95 7.68 57.55
N PRO A 123 -16.84 6.70 57.34
CA PRO A 123 -16.57 5.27 57.50
C PRO A 123 -15.92 4.68 56.24
N HIS A 124 -16.27 5.19 55.06
CA HIS A 124 -15.82 4.68 53.77
C HIS A 124 -14.38 5.08 53.39
N LEU A 125 -13.68 5.85 54.23
CA LEU A 125 -12.27 6.20 54.01
C LEU A 125 -11.28 5.24 54.71
N ARG A 126 -11.75 4.23 55.45
CA ARG A 126 -10.90 3.32 56.26
C ARG A 126 -10.71 1.90 55.73
N ILE A 127 -10.98 1.61 54.45
CA ILE A 127 -10.88 0.21 53.94
C ILE A 127 -9.43 -0.20 53.56
N SER A 128 -8.40 0.64 53.78
CA SER A 128 -7.01 0.22 53.52
C SER A 128 -5.93 0.93 54.34
N GLY A 129 -6.15 1.23 55.63
CA GLY A 129 -5.07 1.65 56.54
C GLY A 129 -4.18 2.84 56.13
N ARG A 130 -4.54 3.60 55.08
CA ARG A 130 -3.84 4.82 54.63
C ARG A 130 -4.75 6.00 54.87
N ASP A 131 -4.43 6.78 55.89
CA ASP A 131 -5.15 8.01 56.25
C ASP A 131 -5.30 8.96 55.05
N HIS A 132 -6.31 9.83 55.08
CA HIS A 132 -6.42 10.96 54.15
C HIS A 132 -5.13 11.82 54.15
N LEU A 133 -4.40 11.85 55.27
CA LEU A 133 -3.10 12.51 55.41
C LEU A 133 -1.98 11.81 54.62
N GLN A 134 -2.12 10.53 54.27
CA GLN A 134 -1.17 9.75 53.48
C GLN A 134 -1.52 9.69 51.98
N ARG A 135 -2.68 10.19 51.54
CA ARG A 135 -2.91 10.35 50.08
C ARG A 135 -2.09 11.52 49.58
N ILE A 136 -0.96 11.20 48.98
CA ILE A 136 -0.09 12.16 48.31
C ILE A 136 -0.89 12.85 47.20
N ARG A 137 -1.27 14.11 47.44
CA ARG A 137 -1.99 14.94 46.48
C ARG A 137 -1.01 15.76 45.68
N ARG A 138 -1.03 15.57 44.36
CA ARG A 138 -0.22 16.37 43.43
C ARG A 138 -0.75 17.80 43.41
N SER A 139 0.08 18.76 43.79
CA SER A 139 -0.22 20.18 43.66
C SER A 139 -0.15 20.64 42.20
N LYS A 140 -0.82 21.75 41.86
CA LYS A 140 -0.73 22.32 40.52
C LYS A 140 0.68 22.86 40.27
N LYS A 141 1.20 22.63 39.06
CA LYS A 141 2.41 23.31 38.61
C LYS A 141 2.15 24.81 38.56
N ARG A 142 3.15 25.57 39.00
CA ARG A 142 3.13 27.02 38.98
C ARG A 142 4.27 27.56 38.11
N VAL A 143 3.97 28.59 37.35
CA VAL A 143 4.88 29.34 36.48
C VAL A 143 5.10 30.75 37.06
N PHE A 144 6.09 31.49 36.55
CA PHE A 144 6.51 32.80 37.07
C PHE A 144 6.88 32.79 38.56
N ARG A 145 7.97 32.09 38.91
CA ARG A 145 8.50 32.00 40.28
C ARG A 145 7.44 31.58 41.33
N GLY A 146 6.52 30.69 40.94
CA GLY A 146 5.50 30.15 41.85
C GLY A 146 4.24 31.01 42.03
N LYS A 147 4.07 32.10 41.26
CA LYS A 147 2.93 33.03 41.43
C LYS A 147 1.68 32.58 40.67
N LEU A 148 1.81 32.02 39.47
CA LEU A 148 0.67 31.70 38.60
C LEU A 148 0.52 30.19 38.42
N ALA A 149 -0.65 29.63 38.68
CA ALA A 149 -0.91 28.21 38.45
C ALA A 149 -1.21 27.94 36.96
N ILE A 150 -0.71 26.81 36.43
CA ILE A 150 -1.05 26.37 35.07
C ILE A 150 -2.57 26.10 35.00
N PRO A 151 -3.27 26.60 33.96
CA PRO A 151 -4.70 26.32 33.75
C PRO A 151 -4.99 24.82 33.66
N ASN A 152 -6.12 24.39 34.25
CA ASN A 152 -6.54 23.00 34.16
C ASN A 152 -7.12 22.71 32.78
N LYS A 153 -6.47 21.83 32.01
CA LYS A 153 -7.09 21.23 30.82
C LYS A 153 -8.28 20.34 31.22
N ARG A 154 -9.27 20.20 30.34
CA ARG A 154 -10.44 19.31 30.54
C ARG A 154 -9.96 17.87 30.79
N THR A 155 -10.62 17.16 31.70
CA THR A 155 -10.30 15.74 32.00
C THR A 155 -10.75 14.85 30.85
N ALA A 156 -10.12 13.67 30.71
CA ALA A 156 -10.56 12.67 29.73
C ALA A 156 -12.05 12.31 29.89
N LYS A 157 -12.58 12.32 31.12
CA LYS A 157 -14.01 12.09 31.39
C LYS A 157 -14.90 13.18 30.77
N LYS A 158 -14.56 14.47 30.96
CA LYS A 158 -15.33 15.58 30.36
C LYS A 158 -15.26 15.52 28.82
N LEU A 159 -14.09 15.23 28.26
CA LEU A 159 -13.91 15.09 26.82
C LEU A 159 -14.74 13.93 26.23
N LYS A 160 -14.80 12.77 26.91
CA LYS A 160 -15.67 11.66 26.50
C LYS A 160 -17.14 12.05 26.44
N SER A 161 -17.64 12.77 27.45
CA SER A 161 -19.03 13.23 27.47
C SER A 161 -19.35 14.17 26.31
N ILE A 162 -18.42 15.07 25.95
CA ILE A 162 -18.58 15.97 24.81
C ILE A 162 -18.57 15.18 23.49
N ILE A 163 -17.65 14.23 23.33
CA ILE A 163 -17.56 13.38 22.14
C ILE A 163 -18.85 12.56 21.98
N GLN A 164 -19.36 11.99 23.06
CA GLN A 164 -20.61 11.23 23.08
C GLN A 164 -21.80 12.10 22.63
N HIS A 165 -21.94 13.30 23.21
CA HIS A 165 -22.96 14.26 22.79
C HIS A 165 -22.83 14.63 21.29
N LYS A 166 -21.60 14.79 20.78
CA LYS A 166 -21.35 15.09 19.36
C LYS A 166 -21.68 13.92 18.42
N LEU A 167 -21.51 12.68 18.87
CA LEU A 167 -21.95 11.49 18.13
C LEU A 167 -23.49 11.41 18.11
N GLU A 168 -24.14 11.63 19.26
CA GLU A 168 -25.61 11.61 19.40
C GLU A 168 -26.28 12.71 18.57
N SER A 169 -25.67 13.91 18.53
CA SER A 169 -26.13 15.03 17.69
C SER A 169 -25.69 14.94 16.23
N LYS A 170 -25.05 13.84 15.80
CA LYS A 170 -24.52 13.63 14.43
C LYS A 170 -23.55 14.71 13.93
N ILE A 171 -22.96 15.50 14.83
CA ILE A 171 -21.87 16.43 14.51
C ILE A 171 -20.63 15.63 14.10
N TYR A 172 -20.36 14.52 14.79
CA TYR A 172 -19.38 13.53 14.35
C TYR A 172 -20.08 12.40 13.62
N ASP A 173 -19.85 12.35 12.31
CA ASP A 173 -20.33 11.29 11.44
C ASP A 173 -19.29 10.16 11.38
N ILE A 174 -19.73 8.94 11.71
CA ILE A 174 -18.93 7.70 11.64
C ILE A 174 -19.55 6.67 10.69
N GLY A 175 -20.55 7.07 9.90
CA GLY A 175 -21.22 6.21 8.93
C GLY A 175 -22.25 5.23 9.52
N LEU A 176 -22.93 4.54 8.61
CA LEU A 176 -23.99 3.56 8.85
C LEU A 176 -23.40 2.22 9.29
N LYS A 177 -24.06 1.54 10.22
CA LYS A 177 -23.71 0.16 10.60
C LYS A 177 -24.10 -0.78 9.46
N ILE A 178 -23.17 -1.64 9.04
CA ILE A 178 -23.34 -2.61 7.98
C ILE A 178 -22.69 -3.95 8.35
N ALA A 179 -22.99 -5.02 7.60
CA ALA A 179 -22.36 -6.33 7.71
C ALA A 179 -22.21 -6.80 9.18
N PRO A 180 -23.32 -7.03 9.90
CA PRO A 180 -23.28 -7.51 11.28
C PRO A 180 -22.51 -8.83 11.36
N LYS A 181 -21.58 -8.93 12.31
CA LYS A 181 -20.82 -10.15 12.59
C LYS A 181 -20.93 -10.51 14.07
N GLU A 182 -21.13 -11.79 14.32
CA GLU A 182 -21.20 -12.34 15.67
C GLU A 182 -19.80 -12.77 16.13
N ILE A 183 -19.37 -12.27 17.29
CA ILE A 183 -18.09 -12.64 17.90
C ILE A 183 -18.36 -13.23 19.28
N ARG A 184 -17.83 -14.43 19.49
CA ARG A 184 -17.85 -15.07 20.80
C ARG A 184 -16.67 -14.61 21.63
N LYS A 185 -16.93 -14.28 22.88
CA LYS A 185 -15.95 -13.81 23.85
C LYS A 185 -16.08 -14.60 25.13
N ASN A 186 -14.96 -15.15 25.58
CA ASN A 186 -14.84 -15.70 26.91
C ASN A 186 -14.66 -14.57 27.93
N THR A 187 -15.54 -14.53 28.92
CA THR A 187 -15.50 -13.61 30.06
C THR A 187 -15.43 -14.41 31.35
N ILE A 188 -14.74 -13.89 32.35
CA ILE A 188 -14.70 -14.50 33.68
C ILE A 188 -15.75 -13.78 34.53
N ASP A 189 -16.71 -14.52 35.06
CA ASP A 189 -17.73 -13.97 35.96
C ASP A 189 -17.14 -13.60 37.34
N SER A 190 -17.95 -12.98 38.20
CA SER A 190 -17.53 -12.64 39.57
C SER A 190 -17.17 -13.86 40.43
N SER A 191 -17.55 -15.06 40.00
CA SER A 191 -17.32 -16.34 40.66
C SER A 191 -16.07 -17.05 40.13
N GLY A 192 -15.40 -16.50 39.11
CA GLY A 192 -14.21 -17.08 38.49
C GLY A 192 -14.49 -18.09 37.36
N ASN A 193 -15.75 -18.27 36.95
CA ASN A 193 -16.13 -19.19 35.86
C ASN A 193 -15.99 -18.52 34.50
N ILE A 194 -15.58 -19.31 33.50
CA ILE A 194 -15.56 -18.86 32.10
C ILE A 194 -16.98 -18.91 31.55
N GLN A 195 -17.56 -17.75 31.28
CA GLN A 195 -18.81 -17.57 30.56
C GLN A 195 -18.52 -17.15 29.12
N GLU A 196 -19.09 -17.87 28.16
CA GLU A 196 -19.08 -17.46 26.76
C GLU A 196 -20.21 -16.44 26.55
N THR A 197 -19.85 -15.25 26.07
CA THR A 197 -20.79 -14.17 25.72
C THR A 197 -20.64 -13.85 24.25
N SER A 198 -21.75 -13.64 23.56
CA SER A 198 -21.74 -13.24 22.16
C SER A 198 -21.96 -11.73 22.02
N ILE A 199 -21.16 -11.09 21.19
CA ILE A 199 -21.31 -9.67 20.84
C ILE A 199 -21.47 -9.52 19.33
N GLN A 200 -22.39 -8.64 18.91
CA GLN A 200 -22.46 -8.21 17.52
C GLN A 200 -21.51 -7.04 17.29
N VAL A 201 -20.66 -7.16 16.27
CA VAL A 201 -19.83 -6.08 15.74
C VAL A 201 -20.32 -5.72 14.35
N TYR A 202 -20.10 -4.48 13.94
CA TYR A 202 -20.56 -3.97 12.66
C TYR A 202 -19.39 -3.34 11.92
N GLY A 203 -19.38 -3.49 10.60
CA GLY A 203 -18.67 -2.56 9.74
C GLY A 203 -19.37 -1.21 9.71
N ARG A 204 -18.67 -0.20 9.19
CA ARG A 204 -19.20 1.13 8.97
C ARG A 204 -19.06 1.51 7.51
N LYS A 205 -20.14 2.01 6.93
CA LYS A 205 -20.22 2.58 5.57
C LYS A 205 -20.44 4.08 5.67
N ILE A 206 -19.60 4.88 5.03
CA ILE A 206 -19.95 6.27 4.70
C ILE A 206 -20.65 6.21 3.34
N PRO A 207 -21.94 6.57 3.22
CA PRO A 207 -22.66 6.45 1.95
C PRO A 207 -21.93 7.14 0.82
N LEU A 208 -21.86 6.48 -0.34
CA LEU A 208 -21.05 6.95 -1.46
C LEU A 208 -21.51 8.34 -1.95
N LYS A 209 -22.82 8.60 -1.94
CA LYS A 209 -23.40 9.91 -2.23
C LYS A 209 -22.91 11.00 -1.27
N ASP A 210 -22.80 10.71 0.02
CA ASP A 210 -22.28 11.66 1.01
C ASP A 210 -20.80 11.97 0.77
N ILE A 211 -20.01 10.95 0.40
CA ILE A 211 -18.61 11.14 0.01
C ILE A 211 -18.52 12.05 -1.20
N ILE A 212 -19.31 11.77 -2.24
CA ILE A 212 -19.35 12.55 -3.48
C ILE A 212 -19.72 14.00 -3.22
N LEU A 213 -20.80 14.27 -2.46
CA LEU A 213 -21.23 15.63 -2.12
C LEU A 213 -20.15 16.41 -1.36
N LYS A 214 -19.55 15.77 -0.35
CA LYS A 214 -18.44 16.38 0.43
C LYS A 214 -17.25 16.69 -0.47
N GLU A 215 -16.94 15.82 -1.43
CA GLU A 215 -15.78 15.98 -2.29
C GLU A 215 -15.99 16.98 -3.43
N ILE A 216 -17.17 17.02 -4.05
CA ILE A 216 -17.55 18.11 -4.96
C ILE A 216 -17.45 19.45 -4.25
N GLN A 217 -18.00 19.56 -3.03
CA GLN A 217 -17.91 20.79 -2.25
C GLN A 217 -16.46 21.20 -1.98
N ARG A 218 -15.59 20.24 -1.63
CA ARG A 218 -14.15 20.49 -1.39
C ARG A 218 -13.45 20.94 -2.66
N LEU A 219 -13.67 20.25 -3.78
CA LEU A 219 -13.01 20.53 -5.06
C LEU A 219 -13.47 21.87 -5.64
N THR A 220 -14.76 22.19 -5.52
CA THR A 220 -15.31 23.51 -5.85
C THR A 220 -14.64 24.61 -5.03
N LYS A 221 -14.54 24.44 -3.71
CA LYS A 221 -13.85 25.40 -2.82
C LYS A 221 -12.37 25.56 -3.16
N SER A 222 -11.70 24.50 -3.60
CA SER A 222 -10.30 24.57 -4.02
C SER A 222 -10.12 25.29 -5.38
N GLY A 223 -11.18 25.32 -6.20
CA GLY A 223 -11.20 25.93 -7.52
C GLY A 223 -10.66 25.03 -8.63
N VAL A 224 -10.61 23.71 -8.42
CA VAL A 224 -10.08 22.76 -9.41
C VAL A 224 -11.17 22.06 -10.24
N LEU A 225 -12.41 22.03 -9.75
CA LEU A 225 -13.55 21.45 -10.45
C LEU A 225 -14.07 22.44 -11.51
N ILE A 226 -14.29 21.97 -12.73
CA ILE A 226 -14.99 22.71 -13.76
C ILE A 226 -16.49 22.65 -13.43
N SER A 227 -17.03 23.77 -12.95
CA SER A 227 -18.42 23.89 -12.54
C SER A 227 -19.06 25.02 -13.34
N LYS A 228 -19.83 24.64 -14.37
CA LYS A 228 -20.45 25.56 -15.34
C LYS A 228 -21.97 25.36 -15.35
N SER A 229 -22.71 26.48 -15.31
CA SER A 229 -24.17 26.49 -15.36
C SER A 229 -24.70 26.20 -16.77
N ASP A 230 -25.98 25.90 -16.89
CA ASP A 230 -26.63 25.68 -18.20
C ASP A 230 -26.58 26.94 -19.07
N GLU A 231 -26.70 28.12 -18.47
CA GLU A 231 -26.60 29.42 -19.15
C GLU A 231 -25.21 29.62 -19.76
N HIS A 232 -24.15 29.14 -19.10
CA HIS A 232 -22.80 29.19 -19.66
C HIS A 232 -22.73 28.43 -20.98
N TYR A 233 -23.22 27.19 -21.02
CA TYR A 233 -23.21 26.39 -22.25
C TYR A 233 -24.07 26.98 -23.36
N LYS A 234 -25.24 27.51 -23.01
CA LYS A 234 -26.13 28.21 -23.96
C LYS A 234 -25.49 29.45 -24.58
N SER A 235 -24.52 30.07 -23.88
CA SER A 235 -23.80 31.26 -24.35
C SER A 235 -22.57 30.95 -25.21
N LEU A 236 -22.14 29.68 -25.31
CA LEU A 236 -20.95 29.32 -26.08
C LEU A 236 -21.20 29.44 -27.58
N SER A 237 -20.21 29.99 -28.30
CA SER A 237 -20.21 29.95 -29.77
C SER A 237 -19.90 28.53 -30.26
N LYS A 238 -20.36 28.18 -31.47
CA LYS A 238 -20.05 26.90 -32.11
C LYS A 238 -18.55 26.64 -32.18
N GLU A 239 -17.75 27.69 -32.44
CA GLU A 239 -16.29 27.60 -32.48
C GLU A 239 -15.71 27.25 -31.10
N ALA A 240 -16.19 27.88 -30.02
CA ALA A 240 -15.73 27.60 -28.66
C ALA A 240 -16.05 26.15 -28.24
N VAL A 241 -17.25 25.67 -28.57
CA VAL A 241 -17.67 24.27 -28.30
C VAL A 241 -16.76 23.30 -29.05
N ASN A 242 -16.54 23.52 -30.35
CA ASN A 242 -15.69 22.67 -31.16
C ASN A 242 -14.23 22.68 -30.71
N ASN A 243 -13.69 23.84 -30.33
CA ASN A 243 -12.34 23.95 -29.77
C ASN A 243 -12.21 23.18 -28.46
N ARG A 244 -13.20 23.29 -27.55
CA ARG A 244 -13.18 22.55 -26.29
C ARG A 244 -13.36 21.05 -26.51
N LEU A 245 -14.24 20.63 -27.42
CA LEU A 245 -14.41 19.22 -27.78
C LEU A 245 -13.14 18.64 -28.41
N LYS A 246 -12.40 19.38 -29.25
CA LYS A 246 -11.10 18.95 -29.78
C LYS A 246 -10.01 18.84 -28.69
N GLN A 247 -10.06 19.70 -27.68
CA GLN A 247 -9.14 19.61 -26.53
C GLN A 247 -9.44 18.40 -25.64
N ILE A 248 -10.73 18.15 -25.41
CA ILE A 248 -11.17 17.06 -24.54
C ILE A 248 -11.11 15.74 -25.29
N SER A 249 -11.76 15.60 -26.43
CA SER A 249 -11.91 14.35 -27.21
C SER A 249 -10.80 14.14 -28.23
N SER A 250 -10.43 12.87 -28.46
CA SER A 250 -9.56 12.44 -29.56
C SER A 250 -10.33 12.09 -30.84
N THR A 251 -11.66 12.18 -30.85
CA THR A 251 -12.49 11.84 -32.01
C THR A 251 -12.61 13.03 -32.96
N LYS A 252 -12.39 12.78 -34.25
CA LYS A 252 -12.70 13.71 -35.35
C LYS A 252 -14.19 14.08 -35.28
N SER A 253 -14.49 15.38 -35.34
CA SER A 253 -15.86 15.89 -35.32
C SER A 253 -16.64 15.31 -36.51
N THR A 254 -17.64 14.48 -36.23
CA THR A 254 -18.73 14.24 -37.19
C THR A 254 -19.51 15.54 -37.34
N GLU A 255 -19.93 15.90 -38.56
CA GLU A 255 -20.80 17.06 -38.77
C GLU A 255 -22.14 16.84 -38.07
N THR A 256 -22.24 17.33 -36.84
CA THR A 256 -23.45 17.29 -36.02
C THR A 256 -23.99 18.69 -35.81
N ASP A 257 -25.26 18.79 -35.42
CA ASP A 257 -25.85 20.09 -35.10
C ASP A 257 -25.22 20.69 -33.82
N ASN A 258 -25.28 22.02 -33.69
CA ASN A 258 -24.67 22.74 -32.57
C ASN A 258 -25.27 22.34 -31.21
N THR A 259 -26.55 21.98 -31.18
CA THR A 259 -27.26 21.55 -29.96
C THR A 259 -26.71 20.22 -29.44
N THR A 260 -26.43 19.27 -30.32
CA THR A 260 -25.84 17.97 -29.99
C THR A 260 -24.42 18.14 -29.48
N GLU A 261 -23.60 18.98 -30.11
CA GLU A 261 -22.23 19.27 -29.67
C GLU A 261 -22.20 19.91 -28.26
N ILE A 262 -23.11 20.85 -27.98
CA ILE A 262 -23.25 21.47 -26.66
C ILE A 262 -23.66 20.43 -25.61
N ASN A 263 -24.67 19.59 -25.92
CA ASN A 263 -25.12 18.55 -25.01
C ASN A 263 -24.04 17.50 -24.74
N GLN A 264 -23.25 17.16 -25.76
CA GLN A 264 -22.11 16.26 -25.64
C GLN A 264 -21.04 16.85 -24.71
N LEU A 265 -20.63 18.10 -24.94
CA LEU A 265 -19.65 18.79 -24.09
C LEU A 265 -20.14 18.85 -22.64
N MET A 266 -21.38 19.27 -22.44
CA MET A 266 -22.01 19.36 -21.12
C MET A 266 -22.05 18.00 -20.41
N THR A 267 -22.38 16.93 -21.12
CA THR A 267 -22.38 15.56 -20.57
C THR A 267 -20.98 15.14 -20.16
N MET A 268 -19.96 15.41 -20.99
CA MET A 268 -18.57 15.06 -20.70
C MET A 268 -18.02 15.80 -19.47
N GLU A 269 -18.24 17.12 -19.37
CA GLU A 269 -17.73 17.91 -18.23
C GLU A 269 -18.49 17.61 -16.92
N ARG A 270 -19.73 17.09 -16.98
CA ARG A 270 -20.55 16.72 -15.81
C ARG A 270 -20.47 15.24 -15.40
N GLN A 271 -19.90 14.38 -16.23
CA GLN A 271 -19.71 12.95 -15.91
C GLN A 271 -18.37 12.72 -15.24
N ILE A 272 -18.38 12.42 -13.94
CA ILE A 272 -17.19 12.16 -13.14
C ILE A 272 -16.97 10.65 -12.98
N HIS A 273 -15.71 10.22 -13.11
CA HIS A 273 -15.36 8.80 -13.00
C HIS A 273 -14.77 8.47 -11.62
N LEU A 274 -15.13 7.30 -11.10
CA LEU A 274 -14.72 6.82 -9.78
C LEU A 274 -13.74 5.64 -9.90
N LYS A 275 -12.77 5.59 -8.98
CA LYS A 275 -11.88 4.45 -8.74
C LYS A 275 -12.17 3.85 -7.38
N LEU A 276 -12.31 2.53 -7.33
CA LEU A 276 -12.38 1.77 -6.07
C LEU A 276 -11.04 1.09 -5.76
N TRP A 277 -10.79 0.94 -4.47
CA TRP A 277 -9.68 0.17 -3.93
C TRP A 277 -10.12 -0.55 -2.66
N HIS A 278 -9.58 -1.74 -2.43
CA HIS A 278 -9.67 -2.37 -1.11
C HIS A 278 -8.45 -3.20 -0.78
N ASP A 279 -8.24 -3.38 0.52
CA ASP A 279 -7.22 -4.26 1.07
C ASP A 279 -7.63 -4.77 2.47
N HIS A 280 -6.90 -5.78 2.93
CA HIS A 280 -7.07 -6.48 4.18
C HIS A 280 -5.82 -6.38 5.04
N SER A 281 -6.00 -6.19 6.34
CA SER A 281 -4.88 -6.23 7.26
C SER A 281 -5.30 -6.79 8.61
N ASP A 282 -4.36 -7.50 9.23
CA ASP A 282 -4.47 -7.90 10.62
C ASP A 282 -4.14 -6.71 11.52
N ILE A 283 -5.11 -6.34 12.35
CA ILE A 283 -5.01 -5.27 13.34
C ILE A 283 -5.39 -5.89 14.70
N LEU A 284 -4.45 -5.90 15.65
CA LEU A 284 -4.68 -6.41 17.00
C LEU A 284 -5.24 -7.86 17.04
N ASN A 285 -4.67 -8.76 16.21
CA ASN A 285 -5.09 -10.16 16.06
C ASN A 285 -6.50 -10.36 15.49
N HIS A 286 -7.07 -9.32 14.86
CA HIS A 286 -8.32 -9.41 14.11
C HIS A 286 -8.09 -8.89 12.70
N THR A 287 -8.72 -9.54 11.72
CA THR A 287 -8.64 -9.19 10.31
C THR A 287 -9.65 -8.08 9.98
N TYR A 288 -9.23 -7.01 9.31
CA TYR A 288 -10.10 -5.92 8.86
C TYR A 288 -9.99 -5.70 7.36
N ILE A 289 -11.07 -5.22 6.76
CA ILE A 289 -11.14 -4.76 5.37
C ILE A 289 -11.38 -3.25 5.34
N SER A 290 -10.71 -2.58 4.40
CA SER A 290 -10.92 -1.17 4.09
C SER A 290 -11.25 -1.03 2.61
N PHE A 291 -12.39 -0.45 2.28
CA PHE A 291 -12.70 0.03 0.94
C PHE A 291 -12.50 1.54 0.88
N MET A 292 -11.88 2.01 -0.18
CA MET A 292 -11.69 3.42 -0.48
C MET A 292 -12.23 3.74 -1.86
N VAL A 293 -12.64 4.99 -2.01
CA VAL A 293 -13.08 5.55 -3.29
C VAL A 293 -12.36 6.87 -3.55
N SER A 294 -12.01 7.12 -4.81
CA SER A 294 -11.43 8.38 -5.26
C SER A 294 -12.06 8.78 -6.60
N PHE A 295 -12.02 10.08 -6.90
CA PHE A 295 -12.31 10.56 -8.25
C PHE A 295 -11.09 10.28 -9.12
N LEU A 296 -11.32 9.98 -10.39
CA LEU A 296 -10.26 9.91 -11.39
C LEU A 296 -10.06 11.29 -12.01
N TYR A 297 -8.82 11.72 -12.13
CA TYR A 297 -8.50 12.98 -12.78
C TYR A 297 -8.72 12.88 -14.31
N ASP A 298 -9.56 13.76 -14.83
CA ASP A 298 -9.79 13.99 -16.25
C ASP A 298 -9.84 15.51 -16.51
N HIS A 299 -9.14 15.98 -17.54
CA HIS A 299 -9.14 17.39 -17.93
C HIS A 299 -10.49 17.86 -18.50
N ALA A 300 -11.40 16.92 -18.78
CA ALA A 300 -12.82 17.22 -19.04
C ALA A 300 -13.53 17.80 -17.80
N ASN A 301 -13.23 17.29 -16.61
CA ASN A 301 -13.98 17.63 -15.38
C ASN A 301 -13.20 18.58 -14.47
N PHE A 302 -11.87 18.60 -14.58
CA PHE A 302 -10.98 19.32 -13.68
C PHE A 302 -9.95 20.13 -14.45
N LEU A 303 -9.50 21.24 -13.87
CA LEU A 303 -8.45 22.06 -14.47
C LEU A 303 -7.13 21.30 -14.57
N THR A 304 -6.32 21.63 -15.57
CA THR A 304 -4.89 21.29 -15.58
C THR A 304 -4.10 22.15 -14.59
N ASN A 305 -2.84 21.78 -14.33
CA ASN A 305 -1.98 22.60 -13.49
C ASN A 305 -1.73 23.97 -14.14
N GLU A 306 -1.64 24.00 -15.47
CA GLU A 306 -1.49 25.19 -16.31
C GLU A 306 -2.74 26.06 -16.23
N GLU A 307 -3.92 25.48 -16.52
CA GLU A 307 -5.22 26.17 -16.43
C GLU A 307 -5.47 26.71 -15.01
N PHE A 308 -5.10 25.96 -13.96
CA PHE A 308 -5.22 26.42 -12.58
C PHE A 308 -4.31 27.62 -12.29
N LYS A 309 -3.07 27.59 -12.78
CA LYS A 309 -2.11 28.69 -12.62
C LYS A 309 -2.57 29.95 -13.37
N GLU A 310 -3.13 29.78 -14.57
CA GLU A 310 -3.71 30.86 -15.37
C GLU A 310 -4.97 31.46 -14.73
N THR A 311 -5.86 30.60 -14.22
CA THR A 311 -7.11 31.02 -13.57
C THR A 311 -6.85 31.69 -12.21
N TYR A 312 -5.85 31.20 -11.47
CA TYR A 312 -5.54 31.68 -10.12
C TYR A 312 -4.05 32.04 -9.96
N PRO A 313 -3.54 33.07 -10.64
CA PRO A 313 -2.10 33.40 -10.67
C PRO A 313 -1.54 33.81 -9.30
N LYS A 314 -2.40 34.25 -8.38
CA LYS A 314 -2.03 34.61 -7.00
C LYS A 314 -2.00 33.43 -6.03
N LYS A 315 -2.57 32.26 -6.40
CA LYS A 315 -2.52 31.05 -5.57
C LYS A 315 -1.19 30.35 -5.78
N LYS A 316 -0.73 29.62 -4.75
CA LYS A 316 0.47 28.78 -4.88
C LYS A 316 0.20 27.69 -5.92
N PRO A 317 1.19 27.32 -6.75
CA PRO A 317 1.08 26.16 -7.63
C PRO A 317 0.70 24.91 -6.83
N VAL A 318 -0.21 24.11 -7.39
CA VAL A 318 -0.69 22.85 -6.80
C VAL A 318 -0.57 21.72 -7.82
N ASP A 319 -0.54 20.48 -7.33
CA ASP A 319 -0.74 19.29 -8.16
C ASP A 319 -2.25 18.99 -8.18
N VAL A 320 -2.94 19.41 -9.25
CA VAL A 320 -4.39 19.29 -9.35
C VAL A 320 -4.83 17.83 -9.31
N GLN A 321 -4.13 16.96 -10.04
CA GLN A 321 -4.40 15.52 -10.04
C GLN A 321 -4.33 14.95 -8.62
N ALA A 322 -3.29 15.27 -7.85
CA ALA A 322 -3.17 14.78 -6.47
C ALA A 322 -4.26 15.34 -5.53
N ILE A 323 -4.79 16.54 -5.80
CA ILE A 323 -5.93 17.11 -5.06
C ILE A 323 -7.23 16.36 -5.39
N VAL A 324 -7.44 16.01 -6.65
CA VAL A 324 -8.65 15.32 -7.15
C VAL A 324 -8.68 13.86 -6.71
N GLU A 325 -7.57 13.14 -6.92
CA GLU A 325 -7.48 11.68 -6.71
C GLU A 325 -7.24 11.28 -5.24
N ARG A 326 -7.58 12.18 -4.31
CA ARG A 326 -7.46 11.92 -2.87
C ARG A 326 -8.37 10.73 -2.49
N PRO A 327 -7.84 9.70 -1.81
CA PRO A 327 -8.67 8.58 -1.37
C PRO A 327 -9.58 8.99 -0.22
N ASN A 328 -10.85 8.60 -0.31
CA ASN A 328 -11.87 8.77 0.71
C ASN A 328 -12.26 7.41 1.28
N LEU A 329 -12.38 7.33 2.60
CA LEU A 329 -12.83 6.11 3.26
C LEU A 329 -14.28 5.82 2.88
N TYR A 330 -14.54 4.65 2.31
CA TYR A 330 -15.88 4.21 1.94
C TYR A 330 -16.45 3.25 2.99
N ILE A 331 -15.78 2.12 3.19
CA ILE A 331 -16.19 1.10 4.17
C ILE A 331 -14.98 0.70 5.00
N PHE A 332 -15.18 0.56 6.32
CA PHE A 332 -14.21 -0.07 7.22
C PHE A 332 -14.93 -1.06 8.12
N GLY A 333 -14.44 -2.29 8.18
CA GLY A 333 -15.11 -3.33 8.95
C GLY A 333 -14.21 -4.53 9.23
N GLN A 334 -14.62 -5.35 10.20
CA GLN A 334 -13.90 -6.58 10.51
C GLN A 334 -14.18 -7.62 9.43
N SER A 335 -13.17 -8.12 8.74
CA SER A 335 -13.32 -9.13 7.71
C SER A 335 -12.08 -9.99 7.57
N GLY A 336 -12.27 -11.30 7.68
CA GLY A 336 -11.30 -12.32 7.32
C GLY A 336 -10.94 -12.29 5.84
N SER A 337 -9.85 -12.99 5.53
CA SER A 337 -9.40 -13.23 4.16
C SER A 337 -10.27 -14.26 3.41
N LYS A 338 -11.28 -14.85 4.06
CA LYS A 338 -12.24 -15.76 3.41
C LYS A 338 -13.18 -14.97 2.51
N ASP A 339 -13.48 -15.52 1.34
CA ASP A 339 -14.39 -14.88 0.38
C ASP A 339 -15.79 -14.65 0.97
N THR A 340 -16.31 -15.58 1.78
CA THR A 340 -17.64 -15.47 2.43
C THR A 340 -17.74 -14.23 3.32
N GLU A 341 -16.65 -13.88 3.99
CA GLU A 341 -16.62 -12.71 4.86
C GLU A 341 -16.57 -11.40 4.08
N GLN A 342 -15.89 -11.38 2.94
CA GLN A 342 -15.77 -10.18 2.11
C GLN A 342 -17.05 -9.89 1.33
N VAL A 343 -17.72 -10.95 0.86
CA VAL A 343 -19.03 -10.86 0.20
C VAL A 343 -20.08 -10.23 1.11
N SER A 344 -19.95 -10.33 2.44
CA SER A 344 -20.88 -9.67 3.36
C SER A 344 -20.97 -8.15 3.20
N TYR A 345 -19.97 -7.53 2.55
CA TYR A 345 -19.94 -6.11 2.22
C TYR A 345 -20.47 -5.78 0.82
N THR A 346 -20.75 -6.77 -0.04
CA THR A 346 -21.23 -6.53 -1.41
C THR A 346 -22.63 -5.91 -1.46
N PRO A 347 -23.66 -6.38 -0.73
CA PRO A 347 -25.03 -5.86 -0.87
C PRO A 347 -25.13 -4.35 -0.64
N THR A 348 -24.39 -3.85 0.34
CA THR A 348 -24.41 -2.41 0.67
C THR A 348 -23.61 -1.58 -0.35
N ARG A 349 -22.68 -2.20 -1.08
CA ARG A 349 -21.99 -1.57 -2.22
C ARG A 349 -22.90 -1.45 -3.43
N THR A 350 -23.68 -2.50 -3.71
CA THR A 350 -24.65 -2.48 -4.83
C THR A 350 -25.79 -1.50 -4.57
N GLU A 351 -26.27 -1.39 -3.33
CA GLU A 351 -27.25 -0.38 -2.90
C GLU A 351 -26.78 1.05 -3.21
N ASP A 352 -25.54 1.40 -2.85
CA ASP A 352 -24.99 2.73 -3.12
C ASP A 352 -24.84 3.00 -4.63
N LEU A 353 -24.49 1.98 -5.43
CA LEU A 353 -24.37 2.12 -6.88
C LEU A 353 -25.74 2.30 -7.56
N GLU A 354 -26.78 1.67 -7.03
CA GLU A 354 -28.16 1.89 -7.46
C GLU A 354 -28.63 3.32 -7.12
N GLU A 355 -28.30 3.83 -5.93
CA GLU A 355 -28.61 5.23 -5.56
C GLU A 355 -27.92 6.25 -6.48
N LEU A 356 -26.67 5.98 -6.90
CA LEU A 356 -25.92 6.88 -7.77
C LEU A 356 -26.37 6.92 -9.23
N ARG A 357 -27.23 6.02 -9.67
CA ARG A 357 -27.67 5.93 -11.08
C ARG A 357 -28.22 7.27 -11.60
N ASN A 358 -28.92 8.01 -10.75
CA ASN A 358 -29.58 9.27 -11.14
C ASN A 358 -28.68 10.49 -11.01
N GLY A 359 -27.41 10.31 -10.61
CA GLY A 359 -26.50 11.41 -10.35
C GLY A 359 -26.82 12.19 -9.08
N VAL A 360 -26.19 13.36 -8.94
CA VAL A 360 -26.30 14.26 -7.80
C VAL A 360 -26.38 15.70 -8.29
N ILE A 361 -27.25 16.51 -7.67
CA ILE A 361 -27.32 17.95 -7.93
C ILE A 361 -26.53 18.69 -6.85
N PHE A 362 -25.61 19.55 -7.27
CA PHE A 362 -24.83 20.42 -6.39
C PHE A 362 -24.83 21.84 -6.94
N ASP A 363 -25.24 22.81 -6.13
CA ASP A 363 -25.32 24.23 -6.52
C ASP A 363 -26.10 24.48 -7.83
N GLY A 364 -27.22 23.76 -8.00
CA GLY A 364 -28.05 23.82 -9.21
C GLY A 364 -27.50 23.06 -10.42
N ILE A 365 -26.30 22.50 -10.35
CA ILE A 365 -25.65 21.78 -11.45
C ILE A 365 -25.81 20.26 -11.27
N PRO A 366 -26.34 19.53 -12.27
CA PRO A 366 -26.41 18.08 -12.23
C PRO A 366 -25.06 17.44 -12.59
N TYR A 367 -24.64 16.45 -11.80
CA TYR A 367 -23.46 15.63 -12.04
C TYR A 367 -23.83 14.15 -12.11
N THR A 368 -23.22 13.41 -13.03
CA THR A 368 -23.37 11.95 -13.14
C THR A 368 -22.07 11.25 -12.76
N PHE A 369 -22.16 10.02 -12.26
CA PHE A 369 -21.01 9.27 -11.74
C PHE A 369 -20.94 7.89 -12.37
N GLN A 370 -19.75 7.51 -12.84
CA GLN A 370 -19.50 6.19 -13.38
C GLN A 370 -18.33 5.52 -12.64
N LEU A 371 -18.56 4.30 -12.17
CA LEU A 371 -17.50 3.48 -11.63
C LEU A 371 -16.63 2.93 -12.77
N ARG A 372 -15.35 3.32 -12.82
CA ARG A 372 -14.47 3.01 -13.96
C ARG A 372 -13.43 1.94 -13.66
N PHE A 373 -12.67 2.08 -12.57
CA PHE A 373 -11.55 1.17 -12.28
C PHE A 373 -11.58 0.62 -10.87
N PHE A 374 -11.13 -0.63 -10.76
CA PHE A 374 -10.67 -1.21 -9.51
C PHE A 374 -9.16 -1.32 -9.48
N SER A 375 -8.56 -0.88 -8.36
CA SER A 375 -7.14 -1.01 -8.05
C SER A 375 -6.97 -1.76 -6.72
N GLY A 376 -5.87 -2.47 -6.56
CA GLY A 376 -5.57 -3.24 -5.35
C GLY A 376 -4.56 -4.34 -5.65
N ASP A 377 -4.18 -5.10 -4.62
CA ASP A 377 -3.24 -6.21 -4.77
C ASP A 377 -3.84 -7.38 -5.57
N GLY A 378 -3.02 -8.38 -5.88
CA GLY A 378 -3.45 -9.55 -6.65
C GLY A 378 -4.70 -10.23 -6.05
N PRO A 379 -4.69 -10.64 -4.77
CA PRO A 379 -5.85 -11.21 -4.09
C PRO A 379 -7.12 -10.34 -4.09
N ALA A 380 -6.99 -9.02 -3.92
CA ALA A 380 -8.11 -8.09 -3.94
C ALA A 380 -8.75 -8.00 -5.33
N ARG A 381 -7.91 -7.88 -6.37
CA ARG A 381 -8.33 -7.86 -7.77
C ARG A 381 -8.95 -9.17 -8.22
N GLN A 382 -8.37 -10.30 -7.82
CA GLN A 382 -8.92 -11.62 -8.07
C GLN A 382 -10.33 -11.75 -7.48
N PHE A 383 -10.51 -11.30 -6.23
CA PHE A 383 -11.82 -11.31 -5.60
C PHE A 383 -12.84 -10.44 -6.34
N GLU A 384 -12.46 -9.20 -6.66
CA GLU A 384 -13.36 -8.25 -7.31
C GLU A 384 -13.81 -8.75 -8.69
N ALA A 385 -12.90 -9.38 -9.45
CA ALA A 385 -13.17 -9.95 -10.77
C ALA A 385 -13.84 -11.34 -10.76
N GLY A 386 -14.11 -11.93 -9.59
CA GLY A 386 -14.67 -13.29 -9.48
C GLY A 386 -13.68 -14.41 -9.85
N GLN A 387 -12.38 -14.11 -9.85
CA GLN A 387 -11.29 -15.05 -10.11
C GLN A 387 -10.93 -15.83 -8.84
N GLN A 388 -10.51 -17.08 -8.99
CA GLN A 388 -9.89 -17.83 -7.90
C GLN A 388 -8.66 -17.09 -7.37
N ARG A 389 -8.50 -17.10 -6.04
CA ARG A 389 -7.33 -16.50 -5.40
C ARG A 389 -6.11 -17.40 -5.53
N GLY A 390 -5.05 -16.85 -6.11
CA GLY A 390 -3.84 -17.63 -6.41
C GLY A 390 -4.09 -18.73 -7.46
N GLY A 391 -3.45 -19.88 -7.28
CA GLY A 391 -3.57 -21.00 -8.22
C GLY A 391 -2.80 -20.80 -9.53
N ASN A 392 -3.17 -21.58 -10.54
CA ASN A 392 -2.46 -21.59 -11.83
C ASN A 392 -2.89 -20.46 -12.76
N TYR A 393 -4.09 -19.90 -12.59
CA TYR A 393 -4.62 -18.77 -13.35
C TYR A 393 -4.57 -17.50 -12.50
N SER A 394 -3.35 -17.12 -12.09
CA SER A 394 -3.12 -16.04 -11.12
C SER A 394 -3.26 -14.63 -11.70
N CYS A 395 -3.20 -14.46 -13.02
CA CYS A 395 -3.48 -13.19 -13.70
C CYS A 395 -4.92 -13.15 -14.21
N LEU A 396 -5.54 -11.97 -14.17
CA LEU A 396 -6.91 -11.76 -14.66
C LEU A 396 -7.06 -11.92 -16.19
N CYS A 397 -5.97 -11.96 -16.96
CA CYS A 397 -6.05 -12.24 -18.39
C CYS A 397 -6.42 -13.70 -18.70
N GLY A 398 -6.37 -14.61 -17.71
CA GLY A 398 -6.68 -16.02 -17.89
C GLY A 398 -5.53 -16.83 -18.51
N VAL A 399 -4.32 -16.28 -18.61
CA VAL A 399 -3.13 -17.04 -19.03
C VAL A 399 -2.66 -17.92 -17.87
N HIS A 400 -2.55 -19.22 -18.13
CA HIS A 400 -2.00 -20.19 -17.18
C HIS A 400 -0.55 -19.82 -16.80
N SER A 401 -0.20 -19.91 -15.52
CA SER A 401 1.08 -19.47 -14.94
C SER A 401 2.33 -20.07 -15.58
N LYS A 402 2.25 -21.32 -16.05
CA LYS A 402 3.32 -21.96 -16.86
C LYS A 402 3.64 -21.19 -18.15
N ASN A 403 2.65 -20.48 -18.71
CA ASN A 403 2.77 -19.70 -19.94
C ASN A 403 3.12 -18.24 -19.70
N HIS A 404 3.30 -17.77 -18.45
CA HIS A 404 3.70 -16.38 -18.17
C HIS A 404 5.06 -16.02 -18.77
N ILE A 405 5.94 -17.00 -18.94
CA ILE A 405 7.20 -16.84 -19.67
C ILE A 405 7.01 -16.89 -21.20
N ASN A 406 5.92 -17.47 -21.71
CA ASN A 406 5.63 -17.51 -23.16
C ASN A 406 5.02 -16.17 -23.60
N LEU A 407 5.91 -15.22 -23.92
CA LEU A 407 5.54 -13.86 -24.31
C LEU A 407 4.67 -13.80 -25.56
N GLU A 408 4.87 -14.68 -26.55
CA GLU A 408 4.01 -14.71 -27.75
C GLU A 408 2.57 -15.07 -27.38
N CYS A 409 2.38 -16.09 -26.54
CA CYS A 409 1.07 -16.44 -25.99
C CYS A 409 0.46 -15.29 -25.17
N CYS A 410 1.27 -14.63 -24.33
CA CYS A 410 0.81 -13.56 -23.47
C CYS A 410 0.40 -12.29 -24.25
N PHE A 411 1.18 -11.90 -25.26
CA PHE A 411 0.95 -10.71 -26.08
C PHE A 411 -0.27 -10.84 -26.99
N LYS A 412 -0.56 -12.06 -27.45
CA LYS A 412 -1.76 -12.33 -28.26
C LYS A 412 -3.05 -12.46 -27.44
N ARG A 413 -2.97 -12.35 -26.11
CA ARG A 413 -4.17 -12.46 -25.27
C ARG A 413 -4.99 -11.18 -25.28
N THR A 414 -6.26 -11.29 -25.62
CA THR A 414 -7.23 -10.20 -25.50
C THR A 414 -7.62 -9.97 -24.04
N PRO A 415 -7.69 -8.71 -23.56
CA PRO A 415 -8.24 -8.39 -22.25
C PRO A 415 -9.70 -8.86 -22.11
N SER A 416 -10.01 -9.48 -20.97
CA SER A 416 -11.37 -9.93 -20.65
C SER A 416 -12.04 -8.93 -19.72
N ASP A 417 -13.22 -8.46 -20.09
CA ASP A 417 -14.03 -7.54 -19.28
C ASP A 417 -14.93 -8.29 -18.29
N LEU A 418 -15.73 -7.55 -17.51
CA LEU A 418 -16.66 -8.16 -16.55
C LEU A 418 -17.82 -8.91 -17.22
N GLU A 419 -18.23 -8.51 -18.43
CA GLU A 419 -19.30 -9.19 -19.17
C GLU A 419 -18.80 -10.53 -19.71
N ASP A 420 -17.58 -10.59 -20.25
CA ASP A 420 -16.96 -11.84 -20.67
C ASP A 420 -16.92 -12.85 -19.52
N ARG A 421 -16.52 -12.37 -18.33
CA ARG A 421 -16.45 -13.19 -17.11
C ARG A 421 -17.83 -13.67 -16.67
N ARG A 422 -18.82 -12.77 -16.69
CA ARG A 422 -20.22 -13.09 -16.38
C ARG A 422 -20.78 -14.12 -17.36
N ALA A 423 -20.57 -13.91 -18.66
CA ALA A 423 -21.04 -14.79 -19.71
C ALA A 423 -20.40 -16.19 -19.62
N VAL A 424 -19.09 -16.28 -19.35
CA VAL A 424 -18.43 -17.58 -19.11
C VAL A 424 -19.05 -18.28 -17.90
N PHE A 425 -19.35 -17.56 -16.82
CA PHE A 425 -19.98 -18.15 -15.65
C PHE A 425 -21.39 -18.69 -15.96
N LEU A 426 -22.24 -17.88 -16.60
CA LEU A 426 -23.66 -18.17 -16.88
C LEU A 426 -23.89 -19.34 -17.86
N LYS A 427 -22.87 -19.79 -18.60
CA LYS A 427 -22.98 -20.91 -19.55
C LYS A 427 -23.22 -22.29 -18.91
N GLY A 428 -23.10 -22.43 -17.59
CA GLY A 428 -23.32 -23.70 -16.90
C GLY A 428 -24.33 -23.61 -15.76
N GLU A 429 -24.56 -24.72 -15.06
CA GLU A 429 -25.65 -24.84 -14.07
C GLU A 429 -25.28 -24.35 -12.67
N SER A 430 -24.00 -24.00 -12.46
CA SER A 430 -23.45 -23.51 -11.19
C SER A 430 -24.14 -22.26 -10.61
N LEU A 431 -24.99 -21.58 -11.38
CA LEU A 431 -25.89 -20.54 -10.89
C LEU A 431 -26.83 -21.02 -9.78
N VAL A 432 -27.32 -22.26 -9.87
CA VAL A 432 -28.21 -22.85 -8.85
C VAL A 432 -27.52 -22.86 -7.48
N LYS A 433 -26.24 -23.22 -7.45
CA LYS A 433 -25.42 -23.26 -6.23
C LYS A 433 -25.18 -21.86 -5.64
N ILE A 434 -25.00 -20.83 -6.48
CA ILE A 434 -24.92 -19.44 -6.03
C ILE A 434 -26.23 -19.01 -5.37
N LYS A 435 -27.39 -19.32 -5.99
CA LYS A 435 -28.73 -19.02 -5.45
C LYS A 435 -28.99 -19.72 -4.11
N GLN A 436 -28.36 -20.88 -3.89
CA GLN A 436 -28.37 -21.61 -2.60
C GLN A 436 -27.36 -21.08 -1.56
N GLY A 437 -26.60 -20.02 -1.87
CA GLY A 437 -25.66 -19.38 -0.96
C GLY A 437 -24.21 -19.88 -1.05
N ASN A 438 -23.89 -20.81 -1.96
CA ASN A 438 -22.52 -21.23 -2.20
C ASN A 438 -21.80 -20.24 -3.13
N ILE A 439 -20.93 -19.41 -2.55
CA ILE A 439 -20.20 -18.37 -3.28
C ILE A 439 -19.07 -18.88 -4.19
N ASN A 440 -18.66 -20.14 -4.07
CA ASN A 440 -17.58 -20.76 -4.84
C ASN A 440 -18.08 -22.09 -5.43
N PRO A 441 -19.01 -22.04 -6.40
CA PRO A 441 -19.78 -23.21 -6.83
C PRO A 441 -18.94 -24.32 -7.47
N PHE A 442 -17.76 -24.00 -8.00
CA PHE A 442 -16.86 -24.97 -8.64
C PHE A 442 -15.91 -25.68 -7.66
N GLN A 443 -15.92 -25.32 -6.36
CA GLN A 443 -15.05 -25.99 -5.39
C GLN A 443 -15.63 -27.34 -4.97
N ASN A 444 -14.76 -28.35 -4.92
CA ASN A 444 -15.05 -29.70 -4.41
C ASN A 444 -16.17 -30.45 -5.15
N LEU A 445 -16.40 -30.15 -6.43
CA LEU A 445 -17.36 -30.88 -7.25
C LEU A 445 -17.06 -32.40 -7.28
N SER A 446 -18.12 -33.20 -7.23
CA SER A 446 -18.09 -34.65 -7.46
C SER A 446 -17.73 -34.96 -8.93
N LYS A 447 -17.51 -36.24 -9.25
CA LYS A 447 -17.25 -36.62 -10.66
C LYS A 447 -18.50 -36.34 -11.51
N ASP A 448 -19.67 -36.68 -11.01
CA ASP A 448 -20.93 -36.55 -11.73
C ASP A 448 -21.31 -35.09 -11.92
N GLU A 449 -21.13 -34.25 -10.88
CA GLU A 449 -21.36 -32.81 -10.97
C GLU A 449 -20.40 -32.12 -11.97
N LEU A 450 -19.16 -32.62 -12.12
CA LEU A 450 -18.23 -32.13 -13.14
C LEU A 450 -18.67 -32.52 -14.54
N THR A 451 -19.16 -33.74 -14.71
CA THR A 451 -19.69 -34.25 -15.98
C THR A 451 -20.88 -33.40 -16.41
N GLU A 452 -21.88 -33.23 -15.54
CA GLU A 452 -23.07 -32.42 -15.79
C GLU A 452 -22.72 -30.97 -16.15
N GLU A 453 -21.84 -30.33 -15.38
CA GLU A 453 -21.44 -28.95 -15.65
C GLU A 453 -20.68 -28.80 -16.98
N LEU A 454 -19.84 -29.77 -17.36
CA LEU A 454 -19.14 -29.78 -18.65
C LEU A 454 -20.09 -30.03 -19.83
N GLU A 455 -21.02 -30.99 -19.69
CA GLU A 455 -22.02 -31.31 -20.71
C GLU A 455 -22.97 -30.15 -20.95
N CYS A 456 -23.42 -29.46 -19.89
CA CYS A 456 -24.23 -28.25 -19.99
C CYS A 456 -23.51 -27.11 -20.73
N ARG A 457 -22.18 -27.10 -20.66
CA ARG A 457 -21.32 -26.15 -21.39
C ARG A 457 -20.98 -26.62 -22.81
N GLY A 458 -21.52 -27.77 -23.24
CA GLY A 458 -21.32 -28.33 -24.58
C GLY A 458 -20.01 -29.09 -24.76
N ILE A 459 -19.37 -29.55 -23.69
CA ILE A 459 -18.13 -30.33 -23.75
C ILE A 459 -18.43 -31.82 -23.69
N ASP A 460 -17.91 -32.58 -24.65
CA ASP A 460 -18.03 -34.06 -24.67
C ASP A 460 -17.14 -34.69 -23.59
N THR A 461 -17.78 -35.30 -22.59
CA THR A 461 -17.13 -35.95 -21.45
C THR A 461 -16.82 -37.43 -21.71
N PHE A 462 -17.24 -38.01 -22.83
CA PHE A 462 -17.10 -39.44 -23.13
C PHE A 462 -15.64 -39.91 -23.05
N ARG A 463 -14.70 -39.03 -23.44
CA ARG A 463 -13.25 -39.30 -23.40
C ARG A 463 -12.61 -38.98 -22.04
N LEU A 464 -13.29 -38.23 -21.17
CA LEU A 464 -12.81 -37.76 -19.87
C LEU A 464 -13.22 -38.72 -18.74
N LYS A 465 -12.56 -39.88 -18.67
CA LYS A 465 -12.99 -40.97 -17.77
C LYS A 465 -12.70 -40.73 -16.28
N THR A 466 -11.79 -39.82 -15.94
CA THR A 466 -11.33 -39.59 -14.57
C THR A 466 -11.79 -38.24 -14.01
N LYS A 467 -11.96 -38.15 -12.70
CA LYS A 467 -12.23 -36.86 -12.04
C LYS A 467 -11.15 -35.82 -12.34
N ALA A 468 -9.88 -36.23 -12.36
CA ALA A 468 -8.76 -35.33 -12.63
C ALA A 468 -8.82 -34.74 -14.05
N SER A 469 -9.10 -35.56 -15.07
CA SER A 469 -9.24 -35.07 -16.45
C SER A 469 -10.43 -34.13 -16.63
N LEU A 470 -11.56 -34.41 -15.96
CA LEU A 470 -12.72 -33.51 -15.95
C LEU A 470 -12.39 -32.17 -15.26
N GLN A 471 -11.64 -32.21 -14.15
CA GLN A 471 -11.20 -30.99 -13.45
C GLN A 471 -10.21 -30.15 -14.26
N GLU A 472 -9.31 -30.79 -15.00
CA GLU A 472 -8.36 -30.11 -15.89
C GLU A 472 -9.11 -29.38 -17.02
N GLU A 473 -10.00 -30.09 -17.72
CA GLU A 473 -10.84 -29.50 -18.77
C GLU A 473 -11.69 -28.33 -18.25
N MET A 474 -12.33 -28.50 -17.09
CA MET A 474 -13.09 -27.44 -16.42
C MET A 474 -12.21 -26.23 -16.09
N SER A 475 -11.00 -26.48 -15.55
CA SER A 475 -10.08 -25.41 -15.18
C SER A 475 -9.60 -24.61 -16.41
N ASP A 476 -9.40 -25.29 -17.53
CA ASP A 476 -8.96 -24.67 -18.79
C ASP A 476 -10.10 -23.87 -19.43
N LEU A 477 -11.33 -24.39 -19.39
CA LEU A 477 -12.51 -23.67 -19.87
C LEU A 477 -12.79 -22.39 -19.06
N LEU A 478 -12.70 -22.46 -17.74
CA LEU A 478 -13.02 -21.34 -16.84
C LEU A 478 -11.90 -20.29 -16.77
N HIS A 479 -10.67 -20.62 -17.19
CA HIS A 479 -9.49 -19.74 -17.08
C HIS A 479 -9.33 -19.12 -15.67
N GLY A 480 -9.68 -19.88 -14.63
CA GLY A 480 -9.63 -19.48 -13.23
C GLY A 480 -10.80 -18.65 -12.71
N ILE A 481 -11.85 -18.40 -13.49
CA ILE A 481 -13.10 -17.83 -12.98
C ILE A 481 -13.70 -18.83 -11.97
N SER A 482 -13.95 -18.38 -10.74
CA SER A 482 -14.50 -19.22 -9.67
C SER A 482 -15.93 -18.85 -9.27
N ARG A 483 -16.37 -17.63 -9.61
CA ARG A 483 -17.68 -17.06 -9.27
C ARG A 483 -17.98 -15.85 -10.17
N PRO A 484 -19.21 -15.31 -10.16
CA PRO A 484 -19.49 -14.01 -10.78
C PRO A 484 -18.62 -12.88 -10.18
N PRO A 485 -18.37 -11.79 -10.92
CA PRO A 485 -17.74 -10.59 -10.38
C PRO A 485 -18.41 -10.12 -9.07
N ALA A 486 -17.64 -9.54 -8.15
CA ALA A 486 -18.10 -9.30 -6.79
C ALA A 486 -19.38 -8.47 -6.72
N LEU A 487 -19.51 -7.42 -7.54
CA LEU A 487 -20.70 -6.55 -7.60
C LEU A 487 -21.92 -7.17 -8.29
N LEU A 488 -21.75 -8.31 -8.96
CA LEU A 488 -22.82 -9.06 -9.63
C LEU A 488 -23.19 -10.34 -8.89
N LEU A 489 -22.50 -10.66 -7.78
CA LEU A 489 -22.60 -11.97 -7.13
C LEU A 489 -24.03 -12.34 -6.69
N HIS A 490 -24.79 -11.39 -6.16
CA HIS A 490 -26.16 -11.63 -5.70
C HIS A 490 -27.19 -11.63 -6.83
N TYR A 491 -26.85 -11.04 -7.98
CA TYR A 491 -27.73 -10.90 -9.14
C TYR A 491 -26.95 -11.15 -10.45
N PRO A 492 -26.37 -12.35 -10.65
CA PRO A 492 -25.46 -12.59 -11.78
C PRO A 492 -26.18 -12.54 -13.14
N GLU A 493 -27.50 -12.69 -13.14
CA GLU A 493 -28.34 -12.59 -14.35
C GLU A 493 -28.59 -11.12 -14.76
N LYS A 494 -28.50 -10.14 -13.84
CA LYS A 494 -28.64 -8.71 -14.17
C LYS A 494 -27.56 -8.28 -15.16
N SER A 495 -27.94 -7.49 -16.15
CA SER A 495 -26.96 -6.88 -17.05
C SER A 495 -26.06 -5.89 -16.30
N LEU A 496 -24.87 -5.59 -16.85
CA LEU A 496 -23.95 -4.63 -16.24
C LEU A 496 -24.55 -3.21 -16.22
N THR A 497 -25.36 -2.86 -17.21
CA THR A 497 -26.09 -1.57 -17.26
C THR A 497 -27.14 -1.49 -16.16
N GLU A 498 -27.91 -2.56 -15.95
CA GLU A 498 -28.86 -2.68 -14.84
C GLU A 498 -28.20 -2.63 -13.46
N SER A 499 -26.90 -2.95 -13.39
CA SER A 499 -26.12 -2.92 -12.15
C SER A 499 -25.24 -1.67 -12.01
N ASN A 500 -25.34 -0.72 -12.94
CA ASN A 500 -24.53 0.51 -12.99
C ASN A 500 -22.99 0.26 -12.97
N VAL A 501 -22.54 -0.79 -13.67
CA VAL A 501 -21.13 -1.22 -13.74
C VAL A 501 -20.68 -1.56 -15.16
N SER A 502 -21.37 -1.07 -16.20
CA SER A 502 -21.05 -1.29 -17.62
C SER A 502 -19.65 -0.83 -18.01
N CYS A 503 -19.13 0.21 -17.34
CA CYS A 503 -17.80 0.75 -17.57
C CYS A 503 -16.78 0.30 -16.52
N TYR A 504 -17.09 -0.66 -15.65
CA TYR A 504 -16.19 -1.04 -14.56
C TYR A 504 -15.16 -2.09 -15.00
N GLU A 505 -13.87 -1.76 -14.88
CA GLU A 505 -12.75 -2.66 -15.22
C GLU A 505 -11.87 -2.95 -13.99
N VAL A 506 -11.56 -4.23 -13.80
CA VAL A 506 -10.60 -4.67 -12.77
C VAL A 506 -9.22 -4.79 -13.41
N LEU A 507 -8.29 -3.93 -13.01
CA LEU A 507 -7.01 -3.79 -13.70
C LEU A 507 -6.06 -4.97 -13.44
N PRO A 508 -5.51 -5.64 -14.46
CA PRO A 508 -4.64 -6.80 -14.28
C PRO A 508 -3.20 -6.46 -13.84
N CYS A 509 -2.82 -5.19 -13.69
CA CYS A 509 -1.53 -4.77 -13.10
C CYS A 509 -1.72 -3.76 -11.96
N GLU A 510 -0.90 -3.89 -10.92
CA GLU A 510 -0.70 -2.86 -9.89
C GLU A 510 0.74 -2.33 -10.01
N PRO A 511 0.95 -1.19 -10.68
CA PRO A 511 2.27 -0.83 -11.22
C PRO A 511 3.40 -0.83 -10.18
N LEU A 512 3.20 -0.19 -9.03
CA LEU A 512 4.24 -0.01 -8.00
C LEU A 512 4.52 -1.30 -7.23
N HIS A 513 3.47 -2.06 -6.92
CA HIS A 513 3.61 -3.34 -6.25
C HIS A 513 4.30 -4.36 -7.16
N ASP A 514 3.87 -4.46 -8.42
CA ASP A 514 4.43 -5.41 -9.39
C ASP A 514 5.90 -5.06 -9.72
N ILE A 515 6.23 -3.79 -9.99
CA ILE A 515 7.61 -3.38 -10.27
C ILE A 515 8.53 -3.60 -9.07
N SER A 516 8.06 -3.31 -7.84
CA SER A 516 8.85 -3.53 -6.63
C SER A 516 9.21 -5.01 -6.46
N ASN A 517 8.25 -5.91 -6.67
CA ASN A 517 8.49 -7.35 -6.62
C ASN A 517 9.42 -7.84 -7.74
N VAL A 518 9.25 -7.35 -8.98
CA VAL A 518 10.13 -7.70 -10.10
C VAL A 518 11.56 -7.23 -9.85
N VAL A 519 11.74 -5.99 -9.40
CA VAL A 519 13.07 -5.45 -9.06
C VAL A 519 13.70 -6.24 -7.92
N GLN A 520 12.92 -6.56 -6.87
CA GLN A 520 13.41 -7.42 -5.79
C GLN A 520 13.86 -8.79 -6.30
N ASN A 521 13.10 -9.41 -7.21
CA ASN A 521 13.46 -10.69 -7.80
C ASN A 521 14.75 -10.59 -8.63
N ILE A 522 14.90 -9.55 -9.44
CA ILE A 522 16.12 -9.28 -10.23
C ILE A 522 17.33 -9.12 -9.33
N ILE A 523 17.22 -8.27 -8.30
CA ILE A 523 18.32 -8.03 -7.35
C ILE A 523 18.72 -9.34 -6.67
N GLN A 524 17.78 -10.17 -6.24
CA GLN A 524 18.10 -11.46 -5.60
C GLN A 524 18.72 -12.49 -6.57
N GLU A 525 18.35 -12.44 -7.85
CA GLU A 525 18.76 -13.42 -8.84
C GLU A 525 20.12 -13.08 -9.46
N LEU A 526 20.35 -11.82 -9.83
CA LEU A 526 21.53 -11.32 -10.58
C LEU A 526 22.89 -11.86 -10.09
N PRO A 527 23.21 -11.88 -8.78
CA PRO A 527 24.52 -12.35 -8.32
C PRO A 527 24.83 -13.81 -8.68
N HIS A 528 23.81 -14.63 -8.94
CA HIS A 528 23.95 -16.04 -9.25
C HIS A 528 24.29 -16.30 -10.73
N HIS A 529 24.18 -15.28 -11.59
CA HIS A 529 24.50 -15.35 -13.01
C HIS A 529 25.87 -14.75 -13.35
N VAL A 530 26.58 -14.22 -12.34
CA VAL A 530 27.91 -13.62 -12.51
C VAL A 530 28.99 -14.66 -12.22
N LYS A 531 29.84 -14.93 -13.23
CA LYS A 531 30.94 -15.90 -13.12
C LYS A 531 32.09 -15.40 -12.22
N LEU A 532 32.35 -14.09 -12.20
CA LEU A 532 33.47 -13.51 -11.45
C LEU A 532 33.12 -13.41 -9.95
N LYS A 533 33.90 -14.10 -9.10
CA LYS A 533 33.62 -14.18 -7.66
C LYS A 533 33.67 -12.84 -6.93
N SER A 534 34.57 -11.93 -7.32
CA SER A 534 34.65 -10.57 -6.75
C SER A 534 33.40 -9.75 -7.08
N THR A 535 33.00 -9.69 -8.35
CA THR A 535 31.76 -9.01 -8.78
C THR A 535 30.51 -9.62 -8.14
N LYS A 536 30.48 -10.94 -7.97
CA LYS A 536 29.41 -11.63 -7.25
C LYS A 536 29.30 -11.15 -5.80
N LEU A 537 30.42 -11.10 -5.06
CA LEU A 537 30.44 -10.62 -3.67
C LEU A 537 30.01 -9.14 -3.55
N ASP A 538 30.43 -8.30 -4.51
CA ASP A 538 30.04 -6.89 -4.53
C ASP A 538 28.55 -6.72 -4.84
N LEU A 539 28.02 -7.51 -5.77
CA LEU A 539 26.58 -7.55 -6.05
C LEU A 539 25.80 -8.08 -4.84
N GLU A 540 26.23 -9.16 -4.19
CA GLU A 540 25.58 -9.68 -2.98
C GLU A 540 25.53 -8.63 -1.86
N LYS A 541 26.63 -7.90 -1.64
CA LYS A 541 26.66 -6.75 -0.71
C LYS A 541 25.67 -5.65 -1.12
N PHE A 542 25.64 -5.27 -2.39
CA PHE A 542 24.69 -4.30 -2.92
C PHE A 542 23.24 -4.75 -2.71
N CYS A 543 22.94 -6.02 -2.97
CA CYS A 543 21.61 -6.62 -2.82
C CYS A 543 21.13 -6.56 -1.36
N ASN A 544 22.00 -6.94 -0.43
CA ASN A 544 21.69 -6.91 1.01
C ASN A 544 21.44 -5.48 1.51
N ASN A 545 22.19 -4.50 1.01
CA ASN A 545 22.01 -3.09 1.36
C ASN A 545 20.75 -2.47 0.73
N THR A 546 20.38 -2.89 -0.48
CA THR A 546 19.26 -2.30 -1.25
C THR A 546 17.90 -2.90 -0.85
N ILE A 547 17.84 -4.20 -0.53
CA ILE A 547 16.59 -4.89 -0.15
C ILE A 547 16.15 -4.51 1.29
N GLY A 548 17.08 -4.10 2.15
CA GLY A 548 16.79 -3.67 3.52
C GLY A 548 15.95 -2.39 3.64
N ASP A 549 15.87 -1.61 2.55
CA ASP A 549 15.28 -0.26 2.54
C ASP A 549 14.11 -0.22 1.53
N LYS A 550 13.08 -1.04 1.75
CA LYS A 550 11.88 -1.25 0.88
C LYS A 550 11.03 0.00 0.54
N THR A 551 11.52 1.21 0.75
CA THR A 551 10.70 2.44 0.69
C THR A 551 11.05 3.40 -0.46
N LYS A 552 11.97 3.05 -1.38
CA LYS A 552 12.55 4.03 -2.32
C LYS A 552 12.40 3.74 -3.81
N LEU A 553 11.65 2.71 -4.22
CA LEU A 553 11.23 2.60 -5.62
C LEU A 553 9.93 3.37 -5.77
N ARG A 554 10.01 4.62 -6.23
CA ARG A 554 8.84 5.47 -6.48
C ARG A 554 9.04 6.15 -7.81
N ASP A 555 8.01 6.08 -8.63
CA ASP A 555 8.06 6.48 -10.02
C ASP A 555 8.12 8.01 -10.18
N ARG A 556 8.75 8.39 -11.28
CA ARG A 556 8.91 9.72 -11.81
C ARG A 556 7.66 10.04 -12.63
N THR A 557 6.74 10.83 -12.10
CA THR A 557 5.84 11.63 -12.96
C THR A 557 5.75 13.03 -12.39
N SER A 558 6.53 13.96 -12.98
CA SER A 558 6.02 15.31 -13.20
C SER A 558 4.64 15.18 -13.84
N VAL A 559 3.73 16.09 -13.51
CA VAL A 559 2.36 16.08 -14.03
C VAL A 559 2.42 16.36 -15.53
N GLU A 560 2.69 15.34 -16.32
CA GLU A 560 2.79 15.41 -17.75
C GLU A 560 1.66 14.57 -18.33
N ARG A 561 0.91 15.20 -19.23
CA ARG A 561 -0.11 14.60 -20.07
C ARG A 561 0.49 13.34 -20.72
N ARG A 562 -0.27 12.25 -20.79
CA ARG A 562 0.17 11.07 -21.55
C ARG A 562 0.33 11.46 -23.02
N THR A 563 1.42 11.02 -23.63
CA THR A 563 1.70 11.30 -25.05
C THR A 563 1.96 10.01 -25.83
N PRO A 564 1.71 10.00 -27.15
CA PRO A 564 2.00 8.84 -28.00
C PRO A 564 3.45 8.36 -27.87
N ARG A 565 4.40 9.29 -27.80
CA ARG A 565 5.82 9.00 -27.54
C ARG A 565 6.04 8.19 -26.26
N GLN A 566 5.45 8.61 -25.14
CA GLN A 566 5.60 7.92 -23.86
C GLN A 566 4.94 6.54 -23.88
N ILE A 567 3.81 6.39 -24.58
CA ILE A 567 3.11 5.12 -24.75
C ILE A 567 4.01 4.15 -25.53
N LEU A 568 4.49 4.55 -26.71
CA LEU A 568 5.41 3.76 -27.52
C LEU A 568 6.64 3.33 -26.72
N ARG A 569 7.25 4.28 -25.99
CA ARG A 569 8.41 4.01 -25.15
C ARG A 569 8.12 2.92 -24.13
N LEU A 570 6.99 2.99 -23.43
CA LEU A 570 6.65 1.99 -22.41
C LEU A 570 6.51 0.60 -23.01
N TYR A 571 5.83 0.46 -24.15
CA TYR A 571 5.74 -0.81 -24.88
C TYR A 571 7.12 -1.36 -25.25
N ASN A 572 7.97 -0.53 -25.85
CA ASN A 572 9.30 -0.91 -26.29
C ASN A 572 10.20 -1.32 -25.11
N GLN A 573 10.14 -0.58 -24.00
CA GLN A 573 10.96 -0.85 -22.82
C GLN A 573 10.53 -2.10 -22.07
N THR A 574 9.23 -2.35 -21.91
CA THR A 574 8.77 -3.59 -21.25
C THR A 574 9.07 -4.82 -22.10
N PHE A 575 8.98 -4.71 -23.43
CA PHE A 575 9.38 -5.76 -24.34
C PHE A 575 10.88 -6.06 -24.27
N LEU A 576 11.74 -5.03 -24.39
CA LEU A 576 13.19 -5.18 -24.24
C LEU A 576 13.56 -5.77 -22.88
N PHE A 577 12.97 -5.24 -21.80
CA PHE A 577 13.17 -5.76 -20.46
C PHE A 577 12.86 -7.27 -20.38
N ALA A 578 11.78 -7.71 -21.01
CA ALA A 578 11.39 -9.12 -21.02
C ALA A 578 12.34 -10.00 -21.84
N VAL A 579 12.79 -9.51 -23.01
CA VAL A 579 13.77 -10.21 -23.85
C VAL A 579 15.13 -10.30 -23.14
N LEU A 580 15.59 -9.22 -22.53
CA LEU A 580 16.84 -9.16 -21.77
C LEU A 580 16.82 -10.06 -20.54
N SER A 581 15.70 -10.08 -19.82
CA SER A 581 15.53 -10.99 -18.68
C SER A 581 15.71 -12.44 -19.12
N LYS A 582 15.10 -12.84 -20.24
CA LYS A 582 15.28 -14.18 -20.79
C LYS A 582 16.70 -14.47 -21.29
N SER A 583 17.38 -13.50 -21.89
CA SER A 583 18.72 -13.73 -22.44
C SER A 583 19.80 -13.76 -21.37
N ILE A 584 19.67 -12.92 -20.33
CA ILE A 584 20.67 -12.78 -19.26
C ILE A 584 20.42 -13.81 -18.16
N ILE A 585 19.18 -13.92 -17.68
CA ILE A 585 18.83 -14.79 -16.55
C ILE A 585 18.51 -16.21 -17.05
N GLY A 586 17.86 -16.35 -18.20
CA GLY A 586 17.46 -17.65 -18.73
C GLY A 586 16.61 -18.42 -17.72
N ILE A 587 17.13 -19.55 -17.24
CA ILE A 587 16.54 -20.33 -16.13
C ILE A 587 17.06 -19.76 -14.81
N PRO A 588 16.20 -19.19 -13.95
CA PRO A 588 16.62 -18.69 -12.65
C PRO A 588 17.22 -19.80 -11.78
N VAL A 589 18.30 -19.47 -11.06
CA VAL A 589 19.11 -20.34 -10.21
C VAL A 589 18.70 -20.19 -8.75
N LYS A 590 18.46 -18.97 -8.26
CA LYS A 590 18.15 -18.73 -6.84
C LYS A 590 16.68 -18.94 -6.51
N MET A 591 15.79 -18.70 -7.46
CA MET A 591 14.35 -18.89 -7.29
C MET A 591 13.72 -19.71 -8.41
N THR A 592 12.46 -20.09 -8.24
CA THR A 592 11.74 -20.82 -9.28
C THR A 592 11.36 -19.91 -10.45
N GLN A 593 11.23 -20.48 -11.65
CA GLN A 593 10.68 -19.76 -12.82
C GLN A 593 9.32 -19.13 -12.53
N ARG A 594 8.46 -19.83 -11.77
CA ARG A 594 7.13 -19.32 -11.35
C ARG A 594 7.22 -18.09 -10.46
N LYS A 595 8.30 -17.92 -9.68
CA LYS A 595 8.51 -16.73 -8.86
C LYS A 595 9.10 -15.58 -9.69
N PHE A 596 10.12 -15.85 -10.50
CA PHE A 596 10.81 -14.83 -11.28
C PHE A 596 9.95 -14.31 -12.45
N TYR A 597 9.48 -15.22 -13.31
CA TYR A 597 8.61 -14.92 -14.46
C TYR A 597 7.12 -15.09 -14.14
N GLY A 598 6.76 -14.97 -12.85
CA GLY A 598 5.39 -15.15 -12.38
C GLY A 598 4.46 -13.99 -12.70
N SER A 599 3.36 -13.90 -11.93
CA SER A 599 2.30 -12.92 -12.13
C SER A 599 2.79 -11.47 -12.13
N HIS A 600 3.76 -11.10 -11.28
CA HIS A 600 4.28 -9.73 -11.24
C HIS A 600 5.04 -9.36 -12.52
N PHE A 601 5.92 -10.25 -13.00
CA PHE A 601 6.64 -10.05 -14.26
C PHE A 601 5.67 -9.99 -15.44
N HIS A 602 4.74 -10.94 -15.50
CA HIS A 602 3.72 -10.98 -16.54
C HIS A 602 2.85 -9.72 -16.56
N SER A 603 2.35 -9.27 -15.40
CA SER A 603 1.50 -8.08 -15.30
C SER A 603 2.26 -6.82 -15.72
N LEU A 604 3.53 -6.70 -15.33
CA LEU A 604 4.38 -5.57 -15.72
C LEU A 604 4.66 -5.54 -17.22
N VAL A 605 5.01 -6.68 -17.82
CA VAL A 605 5.43 -6.76 -19.23
C VAL A 605 4.26 -6.69 -20.20
N VAL A 606 3.14 -7.30 -19.83
CA VAL A 606 1.97 -7.43 -20.69
C VAL A 606 0.98 -6.32 -20.41
N HIS A 607 0.54 -6.15 -19.17
CA HIS A 607 -0.63 -5.33 -18.89
C HIS A 607 -0.34 -3.86 -18.61
N LEU A 608 0.81 -3.53 -18.01
CA LEU A 608 1.15 -2.13 -17.71
C LEU A 608 1.11 -1.23 -18.98
N PRO A 609 1.70 -1.61 -20.13
CA PRO A 609 1.61 -0.80 -21.34
C PRO A 609 0.18 -0.63 -21.86
N GLU A 610 -0.65 -1.67 -21.78
CA GLU A 610 -2.06 -1.63 -22.22
C GLU A 610 -2.89 -0.69 -21.37
N ILE A 611 -2.67 -0.73 -20.06
CA ILE A 611 -3.33 0.18 -19.12
C ILE A 611 -2.90 1.62 -19.37
N TYR A 612 -1.61 1.85 -19.63
CA TYR A 612 -1.08 3.19 -19.90
C TYR A 612 -1.63 3.83 -21.19
N ARG A 613 -2.12 3.03 -22.15
CA ARG A 613 -2.79 3.56 -23.36
C ARG A 613 -4.05 4.34 -23.03
N ILE A 614 -4.78 3.97 -21.98
CA ILE A 614 -6.10 4.57 -21.68
C ILE A 614 -6.09 5.46 -20.44
N ILE A 615 -5.17 5.23 -19.48
CA ILE A 615 -5.10 5.99 -18.22
C ILE A 615 -3.65 6.18 -17.77
N ASN A 616 -3.36 7.30 -17.10
CA ASN A 616 -2.06 7.54 -16.48
C ASN A 616 -1.83 6.54 -15.34
N THR A 617 -0.65 5.92 -15.28
CA THR A 617 -0.29 4.99 -14.20
C THR A 617 -0.39 5.66 -12.82
N LYS A 618 -0.12 6.96 -12.72
CA LYS A 618 -0.26 7.75 -11.48
C LYS A 618 -1.67 7.66 -10.88
N SER A 619 -2.71 7.65 -11.72
CA SER A 619 -4.11 7.59 -11.30
C SER A 619 -4.52 6.25 -10.68
N ILE A 620 -3.81 5.19 -11.02
CA ILE A 620 -4.11 3.81 -10.59
C ILE A 620 -3.11 3.29 -9.54
N LEU A 621 -2.18 4.12 -9.08
CA LEU A 621 -1.33 3.79 -7.94
C LEU A 621 -2.18 3.65 -6.68
N ALA A 622 -1.87 2.65 -5.87
CA ALA A 622 -2.55 2.35 -4.61
C ALA A 622 -1.83 2.93 -3.37
N GLU A 623 -0.70 3.63 -3.55
CA GLU A 623 0.16 4.04 -2.42
C GLU A 623 -0.57 4.98 -1.44
N GLN A 624 -1.45 5.85 -1.92
CA GLN A 624 -2.19 6.76 -1.04
C GLN A 624 -3.23 6.00 -0.21
N GLU A 625 -3.90 5.04 -0.84
CA GLU A 625 -4.87 4.14 -0.23
C GLU A 625 -4.21 3.28 0.84
N GLU A 626 -3.08 2.63 0.52
CA GLU A 626 -2.29 1.83 1.46
C GLU A 626 -1.82 2.63 2.68
N ARG A 627 -1.33 3.87 2.48
CA ARG A 627 -0.94 4.75 3.59
C ARG A 627 -2.11 5.21 4.44
N THR A 628 -3.25 5.44 3.79
CA THR A 628 -4.50 5.78 4.47
C THR A 628 -4.94 4.61 5.34
N PHE A 629 -4.83 3.38 4.82
CA PHE A 629 -5.13 2.17 5.57
C PHE A 629 -4.12 1.94 6.71
N GLY A 630 -2.83 2.19 6.47
CA GLY A 630 -1.80 2.19 7.52
C GLY A 630 -2.07 3.23 8.62
N SER A 631 -2.73 4.34 8.31
CA SER A 631 -3.17 5.32 9.30
C SER A 631 -4.37 4.83 10.12
N LEU A 632 -5.35 4.17 9.49
CA LEU A 632 -6.43 3.47 10.19
C LEU A 632 -5.87 2.41 11.15
N ARG A 633 -4.89 1.62 10.70
CA ARG A 633 -4.19 0.63 11.53
C ARG A 633 -3.52 1.26 12.74
N ARG A 634 -2.71 2.31 12.55
CA ARG A 634 -2.07 3.03 13.67
C ARG A 634 -3.08 3.60 14.67
N LEU A 635 -4.20 4.14 14.19
CA LEU A 635 -5.28 4.65 15.04
C LEU A 635 -5.93 3.54 15.86
N ALA A 636 -6.26 2.41 15.23
CA ALA A 636 -6.85 1.26 15.88
C ALA A 636 -5.91 0.66 16.96
N GLU A 637 -4.61 0.53 16.64
CA GLU A 637 -3.60 0.04 17.56
C GLU A 637 -3.37 1.00 18.74
N GLY A 638 -3.32 2.31 18.49
CA GLY A 638 -2.93 3.32 19.48
C GLY A 638 -4.07 3.80 20.39
N THR A 639 -5.33 3.63 20.00
CA THR A 639 -6.45 4.29 20.69
C THR A 639 -7.52 3.37 21.25
N THR A 640 -7.49 2.09 20.92
CA THR A 640 -8.49 1.13 21.40
C THR A 640 -8.02 0.45 22.68
N ASN A 641 -8.98 -0.02 23.49
CA ASN A 641 -8.70 -0.93 24.61
C ASN A 641 -8.81 -2.41 24.18
N ARG A 642 -8.61 -2.69 22.88
CA ARG A 642 -8.74 -4.01 22.26
C ARG A 642 -10.12 -4.67 22.45
N LYS A 643 -11.17 -3.88 22.70
CA LYS A 643 -12.55 -4.40 22.72
C LYS A 643 -13.12 -4.37 21.29
N PRO A 644 -13.43 -5.52 20.67
CA PRO A 644 -13.78 -5.60 19.25
C PRO A 644 -14.89 -4.63 18.82
N GLY A 645 -15.96 -4.51 19.61
CA GLY A 645 -17.10 -3.64 19.31
C GLY A 645 -16.82 -2.12 19.30
N TRP A 646 -15.63 -1.68 19.73
CA TRP A 646 -15.26 -0.26 19.76
C TRP A 646 -14.13 0.09 18.78
N ILE A 647 -13.52 -0.91 18.13
CA ILE A 647 -12.35 -0.68 17.28
C ILE A 647 -12.73 0.13 16.05
N VAL A 648 -13.75 -0.31 15.29
CA VAL A 648 -14.19 0.35 14.05
C VAL A 648 -14.65 1.79 14.33
N ASP A 649 -15.60 1.98 15.24
CA ASP A 649 -16.21 3.28 15.56
C ASP A 649 -15.16 4.32 16.00
N ASN A 650 -14.30 3.97 16.94
CA ASN A 650 -13.28 4.89 17.45
C ASN A 650 -12.19 5.17 16.40
N THR A 651 -11.88 4.21 15.53
CA THR A 651 -10.91 4.41 14.43
C THR A 651 -11.45 5.41 13.42
N ILE A 652 -12.69 5.26 12.96
CA ILE A 652 -13.31 6.15 11.98
C ILE A 652 -13.50 7.55 12.53
N LEU A 653 -13.99 7.68 13.77
CA LEU A 653 -14.14 8.98 14.43
C LEU A 653 -12.84 9.78 14.40
N ARG A 654 -11.73 9.13 14.76
CA ARG A 654 -10.41 9.76 14.82
C ARG A 654 -9.83 10.01 13.44
N PHE A 655 -10.04 9.08 12.51
CA PHE A 655 -9.65 9.25 11.12
C PHE A 655 -10.32 10.47 10.49
N ASN A 656 -11.63 10.61 10.64
CA ASN A 656 -12.39 11.77 10.15
C ASN A 656 -11.90 13.09 10.79
N CYS A 657 -11.52 13.05 12.07
CA CYS A 657 -10.90 14.21 12.73
C CYS A 657 -9.47 14.51 12.25
N GLN A 658 -8.69 13.51 11.83
CA GLN A 658 -7.37 13.71 11.23
C GLN A 658 -7.47 14.32 9.83
N GLN A 659 -8.44 13.88 9.02
CA GLN A 659 -8.63 14.38 7.66
C GLN A 659 -9.05 15.86 7.61
N THR A 660 -9.59 16.39 8.70
CA THR A 660 -9.95 17.81 8.82
C THR A 660 -8.81 18.70 9.33
N ASP A 661 -7.71 18.11 9.83
CA ASP A 661 -6.52 18.84 10.27
C ASP A 661 -5.49 18.87 9.11
N ASN A 662 -5.36 20.00 8.42
CA ASN A 662 -4.50 20.23 7.24
C ASN A 662 -2.98 20.05 7.48
N ARG A 663 -2.55 19.50 8.62
CA ARG A 663 -1.15 19.45 9.07
C ARG A 663 -0.28 18.37 8.43
N ILE A 664 -0.82 17.53 7.54
CA ILE A 664 -0.06 16.42 6.95
C ILE A 664 -0.11 16.49 5.42
N CYS A 665 0.83 17.24 4.83
CA CYS A 665 1.21 17.06 3.43
C CYS A 665 2.70 16.70 3.36
N SER A 666 3.00 15.42 3.63
CA SER A 666 4.36 14.85 3.51
C SER A 666 4.76 14.50 2.07
N PHE A 667 3.80 14.57 1.13
CA PHE A 667 3.96 14.10 -0.26
C PHE A 667 4.88 15.00 -1.09
N SER A 668 4.72 16.32 -1.01
CA SER A 668 5.55 17.28 -1.75
C SER A 668 7.05 17.15 -1.40
N LYS A 669 7.35 16.88 -0.12
CA LYS A 669 8.74 16.71 0.34
C LYS A 669 9.39 15.42 -0.18
N GLN A 670 8.62 14.34 -0.37
CA GLN A 670 9.15 13.04 -0.81
C GLN A 670 9.31 12.97 -2.34
N ASN A 671 8.35 13.50 -3.11
CA ASN A 671 8.48 13.58 -4.57
C ASN A 671 9.68 14.44 -5.00
N SER A 672 10.02 15.45 -4.19
CA SER A 672 11.21 16.28 -4.40
C SER A 672 12.51 15.47 -4.36
N VAL A 673 12.64 14.48 -3.46
CA VAL A 673 13.85 13.64 -3.33
C VAL A 673 14.01 12.70 -4.53
N ILE A 674 12.92 12.08 -4.99
CA ILE A 674 12.92 11.21 -6.17
C ILE A 674 13.23 12.00 -7.44
N SER A 675 12.63 13.20 -7.57
CA SER A 675 12.92 14.10 -8.68
C SER A 675 14.42 14.41 -8.76
N GLN A 676 15.08 14.68 -7.62
CA GLN A 676 16.52 14.90 -7.57
C GLN A 676 17.34 13.67 -7.96
N GLN A 677 16.96 12.46 -7.51
CA GLN A 677 17.65 11.22 -7.88
C GLN A 677 17.47 10.87 -9.36
N SER A 678 16.29 11.11 -9.93
CA SER A 678 16.03 10.84 -11.35
C SER A 678 16.90 11.69 -12.30
N LYS A 679 17.25 12.93 -11.88
CA LYS A 679 18.14 13.82 -12.62
C LYS A 679 19.59 13.31 -12.70
N LEU A 680 19.94 12.30 -11.91
CA LEU A 680 21.25 11.65 -11.93
C LEU A 680 21.32 10.52 -12.97
N LEU A 681 20.18 10.07 -13.53
CA LEU A 681 20.16 9.10 -14.61
C LEU A 681 20.53 9.79 -15.94
N SER A 682 21.30 9.10 -16.78
CA SER A 682 21.59 9.59 -18.14
C SER A 682 20.29 9.81 -18.92
N LYS A 683 20.31 10.78 -19.84
CA LYS A 683 19.24 10.91 -20.83
C LYS A 683 19.12 9.57 -21.57
N ARG A 684 17.88 9.11 -21.74
CA ARG A 684 17.59 7.87 -22.45
C ARG A 684 17.41 8.18 -23.93
N GLU A 685 18.25 7.56 -24.75
CA GLU A 685 18.18 7.61 -26.22
C GLU A 685 17.01 6.78 -26.76
N ASN A 686 16.79 6.87 -28.07
CA ASN A 686 15.77 6.12 -28.82
C ASN A 686 15.88 4.62 -28.55
N THR A 687 14.75 3.91 -28.56
CA THR A 687 14.79 2.45 -28.39
C THR A 687 15.36 1.82 -29.67
N ILE A 688 16.38 0.98 -29.50
CA ILE A 688 17.06 0.26 -30.58
C ILE A 688 16.82 -1.23 -30.44
N PHE A 689 16.41 -1.88 -31.53
CA PHE A 689 16.29 -3.33 -31.65
C PHE A 689 17.35 -3.86 -32.61
N PRO A 690 18.29 -4.71 -32.14
CA PRO A 690 19.31 -5.27 -33.01
C PRO A 690 18.73 -6.39 -33.90
N LYS A 691 19.46 -6.70 -34.98
CA LYS A 691 19.02 -7.59 -36.06
C LYS A 691 18.65 -9.00 -35.59
N GLU A 692 19.24 -9.48 -34.51
CA GLU A 692 18.96 -10.80 -33.94
C GLU A 692 17.50 -10.90 -33.45
N ILE A 693 16.91 -9.79 -32.99
CA ILE A 693 15.56 -9.78 -32.43
C ILE A 693 14.51 -9.92 -33.55
N PHE A 694 14.62 -9.14 -34.62
CA PHE A 694 13.66 -9.18 -35.72
C PHE A 694 14.01 -10.21 -36.82
N GLY A 695 15.22 -10.79 -36.78
CA GLY A 695 15.65 -11.89 -37.63
C GLY A 695 15.29 -13.27 -37.05
N ILE A 696 15.89 -13.65 -35.91
CA ILE A 696 15.77 -15.01 -35.34
C ILE A 696 14.47 -15.17 -34.53
N LYS A 697 14.08 -14.13 -33.76
CA LYS A 697 12.88 -14.15 -32.91
C LYS A 697 11.67 -13.48 -33.59
N SER A 698 11.55 -13.64 -34.90
CA SER A 698 10.54 -12.95 -35.72
C SER A 698 9.10 -13.11 -35.24
N SER A 699 8.69 -14.30 -34.77
CA SER A 699 7.34 -14.54 -34.23
C SER A 699 7.05 -13.69 -32.98
N LEU A 700 8.01 -13.66 -32.05
CA LEU A 700 7.90 -12.91 -30.82
C LEU A 700 7.95 -11.40 -31.10
N PHE A 701 8.83 -10.96 -31.98
CA PHE A 701 8.91 -9.56 -32.36
C PHE A 701 7.63 -9.11 -33.09
N GLN A 702 7.08 -9.93 -33.99
CA GLN A 702 5.78 -9.67 -34.60
C GLN A 702 4.68 -9.50 -33.54
N SER A 703 4.61 -10.37 -32.53
CA SER A 703 3.61 -10.21 -31.46
C SER A 703 3.78 -8.95 -30.60
N HIS A 704 4.96 -8.34 -30.59
CA HIS A 704 5.17 -7.00 -30.01
C HIS A 704 4.65 -5.91 -30.95
N LEU A 705 5.01 -5.99 -32.23
CA LEU A 705 4.59 -5.05 -33.28
C LEU A 705 3.07 -4.99 -33.44
N GLU A 706 2.38 -6.13 -33.34
CA GLU A 706 0.91 -6.24 -33.31
C GLU A 706 0.31 -5.28 -32.27
N ARG A 707 0.97 -5.09 -31.11
CA ARG A 707 0.47 -4.26 -30.00
C ARG A 707 0.74 -2.77 -30.16
N ILE A 708 1.56 -2.40 -31.15
CA ILE A 708 1.93 -1.02 -31.49
C ILE A 708 1.67 -0.72 -32.97
N ALA A 709 0.74 -1.45 -33.60
CA ALA A 709 0.45 -1.33 -35.02
C ALA A 709 0.07 0.09 -35.45
N ASP A 710 -0.54 0.85 -34.54
CA ASP A 710 -0.87 2.27 -34.67
C ASP A 710 0.34 3.20 -34.86
N TYR A 711 1.53 2.78 -34.41
CA TYR A 711 2.80 3.47 -34.67
C TYR A 711 3.49 2.98 -35.95
N LEU A 712 3.01 1.89 -36.55
CA LEU A 712 3.58 1.30 -37.77
C LEU A 712 2.84 1.74 -39.03
N ILE A 713 1.51 1.83 -38.96
CA ILE A 713 0.66 2.24 -40.06
C ILE A 713 1.00 3.63 -40.67
N PRO A 714 1.57 4.61 -39.93
CA PRO A 714 1.99 5.88 -40.53
C PRO A 714 3.15 5.73 -41.53
N GLY A 715 3.87 4.62 -41.47
CA GLY A 715 4.96 4.32 -42.40
C GLY A 715 6.36 4.64 -41.88
N TYR A 716 7.33 4.36 -42.76
CA TYR A 716 8.76 4.49 -42.51
C TYR A 716 9.16 5.94 -42.19
N ASN A 717 10.15 6.14 -41.34
CA ASN A 717 10.66 7.44 -40.85
C ASN A 717 9.69 8.29 -40.01
N ILE A 718 8.48 7.81 -39.70
CA ILE A 718 7.56 8.52 -38.79
C ILE A 718 7.89 8.16 -37.33
N TRP A 719 7.57 6.95 -36.88
CA TRP A 719 7.85 6.52 -35.50
C TRP A 719 9.01 5.53 -35.40
N TRP A 720 9.52 5.06 -36.54
CA TRP A 720 10.61 4.10 -36.60
C TRP A 720 11.33 4.18 -37.94
N HIS A 721 12.58 3.73 -37.97
CA HIS A 721 13.38 3.55 -39.18
C HIS A 721 14.40 2.41 -39.04
N TYR A 722 15.11 2.10 -40.11
CA TYR A 722 16.23 1.16 -40.12
C TYR A 722 17.51 1.91 -40.50
N ASN A 723 18.53 1.91 -39.64
CA ASN A 723 19.74 2.70 -39.84
C ASN A 723 20.86 1.96 -40.62
N GLY A 724 20.56 0.80 -41.20
CA GLY A 724 21.54 -0.05 -41.87
C GLY A 724 21.97 -1.27 -41.05
N THR A 725 21.92 -1.17 -39.71
CA THR A 725 22.29 -2.27 -38.79
C THR A 725 21.15 -2.67 -37.86
N GLU A 726 20.37 -1.71 -37.39
CA GLU A 726 19.40 -1.86 -36.30
C GLU A 726 18.08 -1.14 -36.63
N LEU A 727 17.00 -1.58 -36.00
CA LEU A 727 15.71 -0.88 -36.03
C LEU A 727 15.67 0.14 -34.89
N VAL A 728 15.37 1.38 -35.21
CA VAL A 728 15.33 2.50 -34.26
C VAL A 728 13.90 3.02 -34.17
N PHE A 729 13.38 3.17 -32.94
CA PHE A 729 12.08 3.78 -32.66
C PHE A 729 12.26 5.19 -32.07
N HIS A 730 11.52 6.15 -32.61
CA HIS A 730 11.57 7.57 -32.23
C HIS A 730 10.79 7.83 -30.93
N ASP A 731 11.35 7.37 -29.81
CA ASP A 731 10.69 7.37 -28.49
C ASP A 731 11.55 7.98 -27.35
N SER A 732 12.65 8.65 -27.68
CA SER A 732 13.51 9.34 -26.70
C SER A 732 12.91 10.63 -26.16
N VAL A 733 13.52 11.19 -25.11
CA VAL A 733 13.09 12.47 -24.54
C VAL A 733 13.31 13.66 -25.47
N ASP A 734 14.19 13.54 -26.46
CA ASP A 734 14.50 14.58 -27.44
C ASP A 734 13.59 14.49 -28.69
N GLU A 735 12.78 13.43 -28.82
CA GLU A 735 11.78 13.27 -29.89
C GLU A 735 10.48 14.05 -29.60
N PRO A 736 9.76 14.53 -30.63
CA PRO A 736 8.46 15.17 -30.47
C PRO A 736 7.45 14.29 -29.73
N GLU A 737 6.67 14.90 -28.84
CA GLU A 737 5.64 14.17 -28.08
C GLU A 737 4.48 13.69 -28.96
N PHE A 738 4.17 14.48 -29.99
CA PHE A 738 3.11 14.25 -30.96
C PHE A 738 3.68 14.40 -32.37
N ARG A 739 3.17 13.58 -33.30
CA ARG A 739 3.46 13.66 -34.73
C ARG A 739 2.12 13.72 -35.46
N MET A 740 1.98 14.57 -36.48
CA MET A 740 0.70 14.75 -37.17
C MET A 740 0.14 13.47 -37.79
N GLN A 741 1.02 12.59 -38.27
CA GLN A 741 0.67 11.29 -38.83
C GLN A 741 0.61 10.17 -37.77
N GLY A 742 0.89 10.49 -36.50
CA GLY A 742 0.91 9.54 -35.39
C GLY A 742 -0.47 9.26 -34.79
N PRO A 743 -0.56 8.28 -33.88
CA PRO A 743 -1.83 7.92 -33.27
C PRO A 743 -2.30 8.99 -32.27
N ASP A 744 -3.61 9.16 -32.19
CA ASP A 744 -4.24 9.93 -31.13
C ASP A 744 -4.14 9.19 -29.79
N THR A 745 -4.10 9.95 -28.69
CA THR A 745 -4.05 9.36 -27.35
C THR A 745 -5.45 8.96 -26.89
N ALA A 746 -5.69 7.64 -26.78
CA ALA A 746 -6.92 7.10 -26.21
C ALA A 746 -7.13 7.55 -24.76
N ASN A 747 -8.39 7.59 -24.30
CA ASN A 747 -8.75 7.97 -22.93
C ASN A 747 -9.81 7.03 -22.35
N PHE A 748 -9.68 6.71 -21.07
CA PHE A 748 -10.59 5.82 -20.35
C PHE A 748 -12.07 6.21 -20.43
N ARG A 749 -12.41 7.48 -20.65
CA ARG A 749 -13.81 7.93 -20.81
C ARG A 749 -14.50 7.38 -22.06
N SER A 750 -13.73 7.14 -23.14
CA SER A 750 -14.28 6.81 -24.46
C SER A 750 -13.96 5.38 -24.92
N THR A 751 -13.00 4.72 -24.28
CA THR A 751 -12.61 3.35 -24.63
C THR A 751 -12.37 2.49 -23.39
N SER A 752 -12.31 1.17 -23.58
CA SER A 752 -11.92 0.16 -22.58
C SER A 752 -10.67 -0.59 -23.06
N LEU A 753 -10.03 -1.37 -22.17
CA LEU A 753 -8.84 -2.15 -22.58
C LEU A 753 -9.15 -3.11 -23.73
N LYS A 754 -10.32 -3.73 -23.69
CA LYS A 754 -10.79 -4.66 -24.72
C LYS A 754 -11.09 -3.96 -26.04
N LYS A 755 -11.80 -2.81 -26.00
CA LYS A 755 -12.09 -2.02 -27.22
C LYS A 755 -10.82 -1.48 -27.85
N GLU A 756 -9.91 -0.94 -27.04
CA GLU A 756 -8.62 -0.45 -27.51
C GLU A 756 -7.80 -1.57 -28.17
N ARG A 757 -7.75 -2.76 -27.56
CA ARG A 757 -7.06 -3.91 -28.17
C ARG A 757 -7.69 -4.31 -29.52
N ALA A 758 -9.01 -4.34 -29.62
CA ALA A 758 -9.69 -4.65 -30.88
C ALA A 758 -9.38 -3.62 -31.99
N ILE A 759 -9.30 -2.32 -31.66
CA ILE A 759 -8.90 -1.27 -32.61
C ILE A 759 -7.47 -1.51 -33.10
N ILE A 760 -6.54 -1.82 -32.19
CA ILE A 760 -5.15 -2.10 -32.55
C ILE A 760 -5.04 -3.37 -33.41
N ASP A 761 -5.81 -4.41 -33.13
CA ASP A 761 -5.85 -5.65 -33.92
C ASP A 761 -6.36 -5.39 -35.35
N ASP A 762 -7.36 -4.52 -35.52
CA ASP A 762 -7.87 -4.08 -36.83
C ASP A 762 -6.83 -3.23 -37.61
N ILE A 763 -6.14 -2.32 -36.92
CA ILE A 763 -5.03 -1.55 -37.49
C ILE A 763 -3.90 -2.48 -37.94
N TRP A 764 -3.58 -3.52 -37.16
CA TRP A 764 -2.59 -4.51 -37.55
C TRP A 764 -3.01 -5.23 -38.83
N GLN A 765 -4.26 -5.70 -38.93
CA GLN A 765 -4.76 -6.36 -40.13
C GLN A 765 -4.65 -5.44 -41.36
N THR A 766 -5.08 -4.19 -41.22
CA THR A 766 -4.93 -3.15 -42.26
C THR A 766 -3.46 -2.94 -42.65
N SER A 767 -2.55 -2.93 -41.67
CA SER A 767 -1.12 -2.76 -41.91
C SER A 767 -0.52 -3.94 -42.68
N VAL A 768 -0.99 -5.16 -42.41
CA VAL A 768 -0.58 -6.37 -43.14
C VAL A 768 -1.07 -6.32 -44.58
N ASP A 769 -2.30 -5.89 -44.81
CA ASP A 769 -2.89 -5.81 -46.15
C ASP A 769 -2.19 -4.73 -47.00
N LYS A 770 -1.91 -3.55 -46.44
CA LYS A 770 -1.11 -2.50 -47.09
C LYS A 770 0.34 -2.93 -47.35
N ALA A 771 0.91 -3.74 -46.47
CA ALA A 771 2.24 -4.29 -46.69
C ALA A 771 2.25 -5.30 -47.84
N ALA A 772 1.17 -6.08 -47.99
CA ALA A 772 1.01 -7.01 -49.10
C ALA A 772 0.84 -6.30 -50.45
N SER A 773 0.15 -5.15 -50.48
CA SER A 773 0.03 -4.29 -51.67
C SER A 773 1.26 -3.39 -51.93
N SER A 774 2.32 -3.52 -51.13
CA SER A 774 3.54 -2.69 -51.20
C SER A 774 3.35 -1.20 -50.87
N GLU A 775 2.20 -0.80 -50.33
CA GLU A 775 1.92 0.57 -49.88
C GLU A 775 2.56 0.90 -48.53
N LEU A 776 2.86 -0.12 -47.70
CA LEU A 776 3.44 0.04 -46.38
C LEU A 776 4.70 -0.82 -46.21
N VAL A 777 5.76 -0.23 -45.66
CA VAL A 777 6.90 -1.00 -45.17
C VAL A 777 6.65 -1.35 -43.70
N LEU A 778 6.83 -2.62 -43.34
CA LEU A 778 6.77 -3.08 -41.95
C LEU A 778 8.17 -3.42 -41.42
N PRO A 779 8.42 -3.25 -40.10
CA PRO A 779 9.71 -3.58 -39.46
C PRO A 779 9.89 -5.10 -39.24
N LEU A 780 9.50 -5.92 -40.22
CA LEU A 780 9.66 -7.37 -40.23
C LEU A 780 10.19 -7.80 -41.59
N LEU A 781 10.90 -8.93 -41.67
CA LEU A 781 11.29 -9.53 -42.96
C LEU A 781 10.17 -10.40 -43.56
N HIS A 782 9.40 -11.04 -42.69
CA HIS A 782 8.25 -11.86 -43.05
C HIS A 782 7.17 -11.67 -41.99
N VAL A 783 5.93 -11.56 -42.42
CA VAL A 783 4.74 -11.56 -41.55
C VAL A 783 4.15 -12.95 -41.57
N LYS A 784 3.93 -13.51 -40.38
CA LYS A 784 3.18 -14.76 -40.20
C LYS A 784 1.69 -14.45 -40.11
N THR A 785 0.90 -14.97 -41.04
CA THR A 785 -0.57 -14.92 -41.02
C THR A 785 -1.17 -16.32 -41.01
N ARG A 786 -2.45 -16.44 -40.64
CA ARG A 786 -3.22 -17.68 -40.81
C ARG A 786 -4.34 -17.43 -41.80
N GLU A 787 -4.39 -18.21 -42.88
CA GLU A 787 -5.50 -18.22 -43.84
C GLU A 787 -6.01 -19.67 -43.90
N ASP A 788 -7.33 -19.87 -43.76
CA ASP A 788 -7.99 -21.17 -43.72
C ASP A 788 -7.36 -22.19 -42.74
N GLY A 789 -6.89 -21.70 -41.59
CA GLY A 789 -6.22 -22.52 -40.57
C GLY A 789 -4.78 -22.94 -40.91
N LYS A 790 -4.26 -22.58 -42.08
CA LYS A 790 -2.86 -22.80 -42.48
C LYS A 790 -1.99 -21.58 -42.22
N LEU A 791 -0.75 -21.81 -41.79
CA LEU A 791 0.23 -20.75 -41.54
C LEU A 791 0.86 -20.31 -42.87
N ILE A 792 0.76 -19.02 -43.17
CA ILE A 792 1.32 -18.40 -44.39
C ILE A 792 2.34 -17.33 -43.99
N TYR A 793 3.37 -17.18 -44.83
CA TYR A 793 4.43 -16.18 -44.64
C TYR A 793 4.36 -15.16 -45.78
N LYS A 794 3.90 -13.95 -45.50
CA LYS A 794 3.91 -12.83 -46.45
C LYS A 794 5.26 -12.11 -46.36
N ARG A 795 5.95 -11.94 -47.49
CA ARG A 795 7.18 -11.12 -47.55
C ARG A 795 6.81 -9.65 -47.47
N THR A 796 7.63 -8.88 -46.77
CA THR A 796 7.50 -7.42 -46.66
C THR A 796 8.56 -6.71 -47.49
N ASN A 797 8.34 -5.42 -47.72
CA ASN A 797 9.30 -4.55 -48.42
C ASN A 797 10.47 -4.07 -47.55
N LEU A 798 10.69 -4.62 -46.34
CA LEU A 798 11.85 -4.23 -45.53
C LEU A 798 13.17 -4.55 -46.23
N LYS A 799 13.23 -5.64 -47.00
CA LYS A 799 14.46 -6.03 -47.71
C LYS A 799 14.90 -5.02 -48.78
N SER A 800 13.97 -4.30 -49.43
CA SER A 800 14.35 -3.25 -50.37
C SER A 800 14.94 -2.06 -49.62
N VAL A 801 14.30 -1.62 -48.53
CA VAL A 801 14.83 -0.56 -47.66
C VAL A 801 16.22 -0.91 -47.12
N MET A 802 16.43 -2.14 -46.67
CA MET A 802 17.74 -2.61 -46.18
C MET A 802 18.83 -2.59 -47.27
N LYS A 803 18.49 -2.82 -48.55
CA LYS A 803 19.45 -2.76 -49.66
C LYS A 803 19.83 -1.31 -50.02
N HIS A 804 18.89 -0.38 -49.93
CA HIS A 804 19.15 1.04 -50.19
C HIS A 804 19.95 1.71 -49.05
N ALA A 805 19.73 1.32 -47.79
CA ALA A 805 20.47 1.84 -46.65
C ALA A 805 21.95 1.40 -46.58
N THR A 806 22.33 0.33 -47.29
CA THR A 806 23.72 -0.16 -47.35
C THR A 806 24.55 0.44 -48.48
N SER A 807 24.00 1.37 -49.27
CA SER A 807 24.75 2.11 -50.28
C SER A 807 25.13 3.48 -49.70
N PRO A 808 26.43 3.86 -49.66
CA PRO A 808 26.82 5.16 -49.14
C PRO A 808 26.42 6.23 -50.16
N THR A 809 25.30 6.90 -49.94
CA THR A 809 24.98 8.15 -50.62
C THR A 809 25.26 9.30 -49.68
N ASN A 810 26.46 9.87 -49.84
CA ASN A 810 26.68 11.28 -49.59
C ASN A 810 25.75 12.06 -50.52
N SER A 811 24.71 12.67 -49.97
CA SER A 811 24.10 13.88 -50.54
C SER A 811 23.29 14.55 -49.45
N ILE A 812 23.94 15.51 -48.79
CA ILE A 812 23.24 16.65 -48.22
C ILE A 812 22.62 17.38 -49.40
N SER A 813 21.30 17.57 -49.40
CA SER A 813 20.66 18.58 -50.20
C SER A 813 19.71 19.34 -49.28
N ASP A 814 20.19 20.47 -48.81
CA ASP A 814 19.32 21.59 -48.44
C ASP A 814 18.47 21.95 -49.66
N GLN A 815 17.15 22.00 -49.47
CA GLN A 815 16.24 22.59 -50.43
C GLN A 815 15.91 23.99 -49.93
N ASP A 816 16.62 24.99 -50.48
CA ASP A 816 16.08 26.32 -50.66
C ASP A 816 15.60 26.44 -52.12
N GLU A 817 14.45 27.08 -52.25
CA GLU A 817 13.72 27.37 -53.48
C GLU A 817 14.56 28.24 -54.44
N THR A 818 14.51 27.97 -55.76
CA THR A 818 14.14 28.93 -56.81
C THR A 818 14.27 28.36 -58.22
N ASN A 819 13.50 28.99 -59.12
CA ASN A 819 13.19 28.68 -60.51
C ASN A 819 14.34 28.85 -61.55
N ASP A 820 14.04 28.31 -62.73
CA ASP A 820 14.43 28.73 -64.10
C ASP A 820 15.56 27.98 -64.86
N ASN A 821 15.09 27.27 -65.91
CA ASN A 821 15.49 27.28 -67.32
C ASN A 821 16.91 26.90 -67.82
N LEU A 822 16.86 25.96 -68.79
CA LEU A 822 17.57 25.88 -70.10
C LEU A 822 19.03 25.37 -70.20
N GLU A 823 19.15 24.40 -71.13
CA GLU A 823 20.20 24.11 -72.12
C GLU A 823 21.59 23.56 -71.72
N GLU A 824 21.79 22.28 -72.10
CA GLU A 824 22.81 21.78 -73.05
C GLU A 824 24.24 22.38 -73.00
N THR A 825 25.25 21.57 -72.67
CA THR A 825 26.38 21.17 -73.56
C THR A 825 27.57 20.56 -72.78
N THR A 826 28.41 19.90 -73.58
CA THR A 826 29.45 18.88 -73.38
C THR A 826 30.83 19.36 -72.86
N GLU A 827 31.69 18.34 -72.59
CA GLU A 827 33.17 18.34 -72.54
C GLU A 827 33.82 18.71 -71.18
N LYS A 828 35.01 18.25 -70.78
CA LYS A 828 35.94 17.13 -71.04
C LYS A 828 37.00 17.24 -69.91
N GLU A 829 37.56 16.09 -69.52
CA GLU A 829 38.95 15.81 -69.09
C GLU A 829 39.78 16.90 -68.37
N THR A 830 40.40 16.57 -67.24
CA THR A 830 41.82 16.13 -67.19
C THR A 830 42.31 15.82 -65.77
N ASN A 831 43.24 14.87 -65.72
CA ASN A 831 43.94 14.28 -64.59
C ASN A 831 45.05 15.18 -63.99
N GLN A 832 45.43 14.89 -62.74
CA GLN A 832 46.80 14.58 -62.25
C GLN A 832 46.83 14.81 -60.72
N ASP A 833 46.97 13.74 -59.93
CA ASP A 833 48.25 13.15 -59.46
C ASP A 833 49.07 14.13 -58.62
N ASP A 834 49.22 13.88 -57.31
CA ASP A 834 50.43 13.21 -56.82
C ASP A 834 50.44 12.92 -55.32
N ASN A 835 51.16 11.84 -55.01
CA ASN A 835 51.38 11.17 -53.74
C ASN A 835 52.33 11.89 -52.75
N SER A 836 52.24 11.47 -51.49
CA SER A 836 53.33 11.01 -50.58
C SER A 836 53.18 11.58 -49.16
N GLU A 837 52.88 10.80 -48.12
CA GLU A 837 53.58 9.72 -47.38
C GLU A 837 54.46 10.19 -46.20
N SER A 838 54.16 9.64 -45.02
CA SER A 838 55.05 9.39 -43.86
C SER A 838 55.44 10.61 -42.97
N THR A 839 55.74 10.53 -41.67
CA THR A 839 56.02 9.43 -40.72
C THR A 839 55.96 9.95 -39.26
N GLU A 840 56.22 9.06 -38.30
CA GLU A 840 55.83 9.00 -36.88
C GLU A 840 56.75 9.72 -35.84
N ASP A 841 56.16 9.96 -34.64
CA ASP A 841 56.60 9.53 -33.29
C ASP A 841 57.51 10.32 -32.27
N TYR A 842 57.18 10.05 -30.98
CA TYR A 842 57.93 10.06 -29.68
C TYR A 842 57.98 11.28 -28.69
N ILE A 843 57.03 11.25 -27.71
CA ILE A 843 57.10 11.14 -26.20
C ILE A 843 58.08 11.95 -25.27
N SER A 844 57.47 12.48 -24.19
CA SER A 844 57.86 12.66 -22.74
C SER A 844 58.55 13.92 -22.19
N ASN A 845 57.98 14.52 -21.11
CA ASN A 845 58.48 14.43 -19.72
C ASN A 845 57.69 15.29 -18.69
N ILE A 846 57.67 14.85 -17.43
CA ILE A 846 57.14 15.50 -16.21
C ILE A 846 58.30 15.74 -15.22
N PRO A 847 58.27 16.76 -14.33
CA PRO A 847 58.44 16.45 -12.90
C PRO A 847 57.67 17.34 -11.88
N ASN A 848 57.02 16.65 -10.93
CA ASN A 848 57.04 16.71 -9.45
C ASN A 848 56.74 17.95 -8.55
N VAL A 849 56.25 17.58 -7.35
CA VAL A 849 55.49 18.23 -6.24
C VAL A 849 56.34 18.94 -5.15
N GLN A 850 55.75 19.91 -4.42
CA GLN A 850 56.08 20.26 -3.02
C GLN A 850 54.82 20.71 -2.22
N GLU A 851 54.80 20.42 -0.90
CA GLU A 851 53.67 20.49 0.06
C GLU A 851 54.03 21.40 1.30
N PRO A 852 53.21 21.58 2.37
CA PRO A 852 52.51 22.83 2.76
C PRO A 852 52.94 23.45 4.14
N PRO A 853 52.23 24.49 4.67
CA PRO A 853 51.76 24.39 6.07
C PRO A 853 50.40 25.06 6.47
N GLU A 854 49.69 24.37 7.36
CA GLU A 854 48.89 24.70 8.58
C GLU A 854 47.75 25.76 8.69
N VAL A 855 46.79 25.44 9.58
CA VAL A 855 45.37 25.86 9.73
C VAL A 855 45.09 26.44 11.14
N PRO A 856 44.04 27.27 11.36
CA PRO A 856 42.89 26.86 12.20
C PRO A 856 41.50 27.38 11.67
N ALA A 857 40.51 26.52 11.33
CA ALA A 857 39.35 26.00 12.14
C ALA A 857 38.25 27.08 12.50
N ILE A 858 36.92 27.01 12.24
CA ILE A 858 35.91 25.92 12.36
C ILE A 858 34.47 26.36 11.88
N ASP A 859 33.66 25.38 11.39
CA ASP A 859 32.17 25.27 11.42
C ASP A 859 31.21 25.72 10.30
N GLN A 860 31.54 25.55 9.01
CA GLN A 860 30.51 25.42 7.94
C GLN A 860 30.74 24.31 6.90
N GLU A 861 31.89 23.62 6.91
CA GLU A 861 32.27 22.69 5.84
C GLU A 861 31.80 21.23 6.01
N ARG A 862 31.30 20.83 7.19
CA ARG A 862 30.98 19.41 7.44
C ARG A 862 29.77 18.88 6.65
N LYS A 863 28.87 19.75 6.17
CA LYS A 863 27.77 19.35 5.27
C LYS A 863 28.16 19.33 3.79
N HIS A 864 29.12 20.17 3.38
CA HIS A 864 29.54 20.22 1.98
C HIS A 864 30.54 19.14 1.61
N LEU A 865 31.34 18.65 2.56
CA LEU A 865 32.29 17.55 2.37
C LEU A 865 31.59 16.20 2.22
N GLU A 866 30.56 15.89 3.03
CA GLU A 866 29.78 14.64 2.90
C GLU A 866 29.03 14.56 1.56
N ASP A 867 28.57 15.69 1.03
CA ASP A 867 27.91 15.76 -0.28
C ASP A 867 28.90 15.65 -1.45
N LYS A 868 30.14 16.13 -1.30
CA LYS A 868 31.20 16.00 -2.33
C LYS A 868 31.77 14.59 -2.37
N GLU A 869 32.02 13.96 -1.21
CA GLU A 869 32.48 12.58 -1.10
C GLU A 869 31.45 11.60 -1.65
N ASN A 870 30.16 11.79 -1.37
CA ASN A 870 29.10 10.96 -1.96
C ASN A 870 28.99 11.16 -3.48
N LYS A 871 29.22 12.36 -4.00
CA LYS A 871 29.17 12.67 -5.44
C LYS A 871 30.37 12.09 -6.21
N GLU A 872 31.55 12.06 -5.60
CA GLU A 872 32.74 11.41 -6.17
C GLU A 872 32.64 9.88 -6.10
N LYS A 873 32.15 9.33 -4.98
CA LYS A 873 31.91 7.89 -4.81
C LYS A 873 30.86 7.36 -5.79
N TYR A 874 29.81 8.12 -6.09
CA TYR A 874 28.84 7.75 -7.14
C TYR A 874 29.42 7.87 -8.57
N LYS A 875 30.34 8.81 -8.83
CA LYS A 875 31.03 8.92 -10.12
C LYS A 875 32.04 7.79 -10.35
N SER A 876 32.69 7.27 -9.31
CA SER A 876 33.63 6.15 -9.44
C SER A 876 32.93 4.83 -9.76
N TYR A 877 31.68 4.62 -9.31
CA TYR A 877 30.88 3.45 -9.70
C TYR A 877 30.35 3.50 -11.15
N ILE A 878 30.20 4.69 -11.73
CA ILE A 878 29.68 4.87 -13.12
C ILE A 878 30.79 4.76 -14.18
N LYS A 879 32.07 4.88 -13.81
CA LYS A 879 33.20 4.77 -14.75
C LYS A 879 33.56 3.33 -15.18
N VAL A 880 32.87 2.31 -14.67
CA VAL A 880 33.08 0.90 -15.09
C VAL A 880 31.84 0.35 -15.80
N SER A 881 31.46 0.97 -16.92
CA SER A 881 30.54 0.34 -17.88
C SER A 881 30.67 0.96 -19.27
N ARG A 882 31.81 0.70 -19.93
CA ARG A 882 31.88 0.68 -21.39
C ARG A 882 32.36 -0.70 -21.80
N TRP A 883 31.45 -1.68 -21.75
CA TRP A 883 31.67 -2.98 -22.35
C TRP A 883 30.83 -3.06 -23.61
N THR A 884 31.46 -2.73 -24.73
CA THR A 884 31.09 -3.24 -26.05
C THR A 884 31.24 -4.76 -25.99
N VAL A 885 30.13 -5.48 -25.89
CA VAL A 885 30.12 -6.94 -26.06
C VAL A 885 30.05 -7.21 -27.56
N GLN A 886 31.20 -7.55 -28.15
CA GLN A 886 31.21 -8.27 -29.42
C GLN A 886 30.69 -9.69 -29.18
N PRO A 887 29.76 -10.21 -29.98
CA PRO A 887 29.28 -11.57 -29.83
C PRO A 887 30.29 -12.53 -30.48
N THR A 888 31.18 -13.14 -29.69
CA THR A 888 31.86 -14.36 -30.13
C THR A 888 30.89 -15.53 -30.05
N CYS A 889 30.28 -15.84 -31.19
CA CYS A 889 29.44 -17.00 -31.41
C CYS A 889 30.28 -18.27 -31.38
N SER A 890 30.18 -19.07 -30.32
CA SER A 890 30.49 -20.50 -30.39
C SER A 890 29.17 -21.26 -30.48
N LYS A 891 28.92 -21.85 -31.66
CA LYS A 891 27.77 -22.70 -31.98
C LYS A 891 27.58 -23.76 -30.89
N ILE A 892 26.41 -23.77 -30.28
CA ILE A 892 25.88 -24.95 -29.59
C ILE A 892 24.54 -25.23 -30.26
N ASP A 893 24.49 -26.31 -31.03
CA ASP A 893 23.28 -26.84 -31.63
C ASP A 893 22.32 -27.26 -30.52
N VAL A 894 21.12 -26.67 -30.50
CA VAL A 894 20.02 -27.15 -29.67
C VAL A 894 19.06 -27.88 -30.61
N HIS A 895 19.22 -29.20 -30.64
CA HIS A 895 18.27 -30.10 -31.29
C HIS A 895 16.96 -30.13 -30.48
N GLU A 896 15.88 -29.78 -31.16
CA GLU A 896 14.51 -29.90 -30.70
C GLU A 896 14.06 -31.36 -30.94
N SER A 897 13.79 -32.12 -29.87
CA SER A 897 12.81 -33.23 -29.76
C SER A 897 13.22 -34.23 -28.68
N LEU A 898 12.28 -34.54 -27.77
CA LEU A 898 11.82 -35.89 -27.39
C LEU A 898 11.14 -35.85 -26.01
N PHE A 899 9.80 -35.78 -26.04
CA PHE A 899 8.95 -36.28 -24.97
C PHE A 899 8.78 -37.79 -25.15
N SER A 900 9.02 -38.62 -24.12
CA SER A 900 8.25 -39.85 -23.85
C SER A 900 8.62 -40.53 -22.50
N LYS A 901 7.61 -40.54 -21.62
CA LYS A 901 7.15 -41.52 -20.61
C LYS A 901 8.03 -42.05 -19.45
N PRO A 902 7.42 -42.31 -18.26
CA PRO A 902 8.09 -42.66 -17.01
C PRO A 902 8.05 -44.18 -16.69
N ASN A 903 9.05 -44.67 -15.96
CA ASN A 903 9.05 -46.02 -15.39
C ASN A 903 8.57 -46.04 -13.92
N LYS A 904 7.61 -46.94 -13.66
CA LYS A 904 7.08 -47.39 -12.35
C LYS A 904 8.11 -48.28 -11.62
N LEU A 905 8.16 -48.34 -10.28
CA LEU A 905 7.46 -49.28 -9.36
C LEU A 905 8.16 -49.19 -7.96
N PRO A 906 7.67 -49.79 -6.85
CA PRO A 906 6.28 -50.07 -6.43
C PRO A 906 5.97 -49.62 -4.97
N ALA A 907 4.69 -49.73 -4.61
CA ALA A 907 4.14 -49.59 -3.27
C ALA A 907 4.18 -50.92 -2.49
N ASN A 908 4.28 -50.86 -1.14
CA ASN A 908 3.49 -51.67 -0.19
C ASN A 908 3.94 -51.45 1.27
N SER A 909 3.03 -50.99 2.13
CA SER A 909 2.49 -51.78 3.25
C SER A 909 1.57 -50.92 4.12
N ALA A 910 0.37 -51.45 4.33
CA ALA A 910 -0.67 -50.93 5.20
C ALA A 910 -0.66 -51.71 6.53
N MET A 911 -1.06 -51.08 7.65
CA MET A 911 -2.04 -51.63 8.61
C MET A 911 -2.36 -50.64 9.75
N LYS A 912 -3.66 -50.50 10.03
CA LYS A 912 -4.32 -49.85 11.19
C LYS A 912 -4.60 -50.92 12.30
N PRO A 913 -5.47 -50.69 13.31
CA PRO A 913 -5.47 -49.77 14.47
C PRO A 913 -5.72 -50.55 15.82
N LEU A 914 -5.84 -49.85 16.97
CA LEU A 914 -6.49 -50.20 18.29
C LEU A 914 -5.63 -49.61 19.45
N THR A 915 -6.07 -49.06 20.60
CA THR A 915 -7.35 -48.56 21.15
C THR A 915 -7.04 -47.78 22.45
N CYS A 916 -7.80 -46.70 22.72
CA CYS A 916 -8.32 -46.21 24.02
C CYS A 916 -7.42 -46.20 25.30
N LYS A 917 -7.15 -44.99 25.86
CA LYS A 917 -7.78 -44.50 27.12
C LYS A 917 -7.41 -43.05 27.47
N ARG A 918 -8.43 -42.35 27.99
CA ARG A 918 -8.53 -40.97 28.48
C ARG A 918 -7.36 -40.48 29.36
N LYS A 919 -6.96 -39.21 29.18
CA LYS A 919 -7.27 -38.11 30.13
C LYS A 919 -6.74 -36.72 29.68
N LEU A 920 -7.70 -35.79 29.57
CA LEU A 920 -7.71 -34.40 30.04
C LEU A 920 -6.84 -33.32 29.34
N PHE A 921 -7.59 -32.42 28.67
CA PHE A 921 -7.42 -30.96 28.46
C PHE A 921 -6.16 -30.47 27.71
N ALA A 922 -6.32 -30.00 26.46
CA ALA A 922 -6.53 -28.58 26.08
C ALA A 922 -5.24 -27.74 26.25
N SER A 923 -4.77 -26.94 25.31
CA SER A 923 -5.23 -26.48 24.00
C SER A 923 -4.07 -25.66 23.39
N GLU A 924 -4.12 -25.43 22.09
CA GLU A 924 -3.64 -24.19 21.42
C GLU A 924 -2.12 -23.91 21.37
N VAL A 925 -1.49 -24.03 20.20
CA VAL A 925 -1.47 -23.12 19.04
C VAL A 925 -0.28 -22.14 19.09
N SER A 926 0.50 -22.24 18.01
CA SER A 926 1.38 -21.25 17.38
C SER A 926 2.53 -20.60 18.18
N LYS A 927 3.73 -20.82 17.62
CA LYS A 927 4.73 -19.82 17.19
C LYS A 927 4.81 -18.51 17.98
N PRO A 928 6.04 -18.05 18.22
CA PRO A 928 6.31 -16.64 18.07
C PRO A 928 7.50 -16.31 17.16
N GLU A 929 7.41 -15.07 16.74
CA GLU A 929 8.24 -14.31 15.83
C GLU A 929 9.67 -14.07 16.31
N ILE A 930 10.43 -13.64 15.31
CA ILE A 930 11.83 -13.25 15.29
C ILE A 930 12.08 -11.98 16.10
N ALA A 931 13.16 -12.09 16.88
CA ALA A 931 13.99 -11.10 17.53
C ALA A 931 14.02 -9.67 16.93
N SER A 932 13.84 -8.69 17.82
CA SER A 932 14.42 -7.35 17.67
C SER A 932 15.94 -7.44 17.82
N CYS A 933 16.71 -6.76 16.96
CA CYS A 933 18.14 -6.51 17.17
C CYS A 933 18.31 -5.49 18.32
N ARG A 934 18.18 -6.00 19.55
CA ARG A 934 18.77 -5.44 20.76
C ARG A 934 20.25 -5.85 20.78
N LYS A 935 21.13 -5.11 21.50
CA LYS A 935 22.32 -5.77 22.08
C LYS A 935 21.79 -7.06 22.71
N LYS A 936 22.16 -8.22 22.16
CA LYS A 936 21.55 -9.49 22.57
C LYS A 936 21.72 -9.59 24.07
N THR A 937 20.62 -9.43 24.79
CA THR A 937 20.63 -9.58 26.23
C THR A 937 20.92 -11.05 26.51
N THR A 938 21.39 -11.38 27.71
CA THR A 938 21.58 -12.77 28.13
C THR A 938 20.33 -13.62 27.83
N LEU A 939 19.15 -13.00 27.88
CA LEU A 939 17.88 -13.63 27.54
C LEU A 939 17.70 -13.88 26.03
N ASP A 940 18.12 -12.96 25.17
CA ASP A 940 18.05 -13.15 23.71
C ASP A 940 19.02 -14.24 23.25
N MET A 941 20.16 -14.37 23.92
CA MET A 941 21.11 -15.47 23.68
C MET A 941 20.52 -16.83 24.09
N VAL A 942 19.75 -16.89 25.18
CA VAL A 942 19.07 -18.12 25.62
C VAL A 942 17.92 -18.51 24.69
N VAL A 943 17.10 -17.54 24.28
CA VAL A 943 15.99 -17.75 23.34
C VAL A 943 16.54 -18.19 21.97
N GLN A 944 17.69 -17.67 21.58
CA GLN A 944 18.38 -18.12 20.37
C GLN A 944 18.88 -19.57 20.49
N LEU A 945 19.36 -19.99 21.66
CA LEU A 945 19.98 -21.30 21.84
C LEU A 945 18.97 -22.45 22.02
N LEU A 946 17.93 -22.19 22.81
CA LEU A 946 16.92 -23.19 23.20
C LEU A 946 15.61 -23.04 22.43
N GLY A 947 15.42 -21.93 21.71
CA GLY A 947 14.15 -21.59 21.11
C GLY A 947 13.09 -21.23 22.18
N PRO A 948 11.84 -21.01 21.76
CA PRO A 948 10.73 -20.83 22.68
C PRO A 948 10.43 -22.15 23.41
N SER A 949 10.63 -22.18 24.72
CA SER A 949 10.36 -23.33 25.57
C SER A 949 9.59 -22.92 26.81
N SER A 950 8.83 -23.86 27.41
CA SER A 950 8.12 -23.63 28.65
C SER A 950 9.05 -23.20 29.80
N ASP A 951 10.32 -23.60 29.78
CA ASP A 951 11.33 -23.18 30.77
C ASP A 951 11.78 -21.73 30.57
N VAL A 952 11.94 -21.27 29.32
CA VAL A 952 12.23 -19.86 28.97
C VAL A 952 11.08 -18.95 29.38
N ASP A 953 9.83 -19.37 29.13
CA ASP A 953 8.64 -18.59 29.47
C ASP A 953 8.38 -18.54 30.98
N ASN A 954 8.60 -19.65 31.70
CA ASN A 954 8.45 -19.67 33.15
C ASN A 954 9.52 -18.81 33.84
N CYS A 955 10.77 -18.85 33.37
CA CYS A 955 11.82 -17.99 33.90
C CYS A 955 11.50 -16.50 33.65
N LEU A 956 10.98 -16.15 32.46
CA LEU A 956 10.54 -14.78 32.16
C LEU A 956 9.39 -14.31 33.04
N LYS A 957 8.39 -15.16 33.22
CA LYS A 957 7.22 -14.89 34.07
C LYS A 957 7.63 -14.62 35.51
N TYR A 958 8.49 -15.46 36.11
CA TYR A 958 8.92 -15.26 37.50
C TYR A 958 9.94 -14.14 37.66
N ARG A 959 10.69 -13.79 36.60
CA ARG A 959 11.55 -12.59 36.58
C ARG A 959 10.74 -11.31 36.68
N GLU A 960 9.64 -11.21 35.91
CA GLU A 960 8.74 -10.06 36.01
C GLU A 960 8.04 -10.00 37.37
N LEU A 961 7.63 -11.15 37.94
CA LEU A 961 6.98 -11.19 39.24
C LEU A 961 7.95 -10.82 40.38
N LYS A 962 9.22 -11.24 40.32
CA LYS A 962 10.29 -10.82 41.24
C LYS A 962 10.56 -9.31 41.15
N GLN A 963 10.53 -8.72 39.94
CA GLN A 963 10.71 -7.27 39.74
C GLN A 963 9.51 -6.44 40.20
N LYS A 964 8.28 -6.95 40.01
CA LYS A 964 7.04 -6.25 40.43
C LYS A 964 6.78 -6.39 41.94
N HIS A 965 7.30 -7.42 42.61
CA HIS A 965 7.10 -7.70 44.03
C HIS A 965 8.40 -8.15 44.75
N PRO A 966 9.39 -7.26 44.93
CA PRO A 966 10.74 -7.62 45.37
C PRO A 966 10.85 -8.12 46.83
N GLY A 967 9.80 -7.98 47.65
CA GLY A 967 9.75 -8.50 49.03
C GLY A 967 9.00 -9.82 49.21
N HIS A 968 8.43 -10.39 48.14
CA HIS A 968 7.55 -11.57 48.23
C HIS A 968 8.33 -12.88 48.04
N LYS A 969 8.61 -13.61 49.13
CA LYS A 969 9.51 -14.78 49.17
C LYS A 969 9.18 -15.89 48.17
N SER A 970 7.90 -16.11 47.84
CA SER A 970 7.49 -17.16 46.90
C SER A 970 7.82 -16.85 45.44
N PHE A 971 7.83 -15.57 45.01
CA PHE A 971 8.22 -15.20 43.64
C PHE A 971 9.73 -15.19 43.44
N ILE A 972 10.49 -14.91 44.51
CA ILE A 972 11.94 -15.05 44.52
C ILE A 972 12.31 -16.52 44.33
N SER A 973 11.73 -17.41 45.16
CA SER A 973 11.98 -18.86 45.08
C SER A 973 11.55 -19.48 43.73
N ALA A 974 10.40 -19.07 43.19
CA ALA A 974 9.93 -19.56 41.89
C ALA A 974 10.77 -19.05 40.70
N PHE A 975 11.33 -17.84 40.79
CA PHE A 975 12.30 -17.35 39.82
C PHE A 975 13.62 -18.12 39.89
N ASP A 976 14.16 -18.33 41.09
CA ASP A 976 15.43 -19.01 41.26
C ASP A 976 15.34 -20.49 40.79
N GLN A 977 14.23 -21.19 41.05
CA GLN A 977 13.99 -22.55 40.54
C GLN A 977 13.82 -22.63 39.02
N SER A 978 13.12 -21.66 38.41
CA SER A 978 12.93 -21.64 36.95
C SER A 978 14.21 -21.22 36.22
N PHE A 979 15.05 -20.38 36.84
CA PHE A 979 16.35 -19.99 36.32
C PHE A 979 17.36 -21.16 36.34
N SER A 980 17.41 -21.96 37.41
CA SER A 980 18.27 -23.17 37.46
C SER A 980 17.92 -24.21 36.38
N LYS A 981 16.63 -24.41 36.08
CA LYS A 981 16.21 -25.31 34.99
C LYS A 981 16.63 -24.79 33.61
N LEU A 982 16.55 -23.47 33.40
CA LEU A 982 16.99 -22.81 32.18
C LEU A 982 18.51 -22.98 31.95
N GLN A 983 19.32 -22.92 33.02
CA GLN A 983 20.77 -23.12 32.96
C GLN A 983 21.15 -24.57 32.58
N ILE A 984 20.39 -25.57 33.07
CA ILE A 984 20.61 -26.98 32.74
C ILE A 984 20.33 -27.27 31.25
N GLU A 985 19.26 -26.72 30.69
CA GLU A 985 18.92 -26.94 29.27
C GLU A 985 19.92 -26.28 28.32
N VAL A 986 20.45 -25.10 28.67
CA VAL A 986 21.55 -24.44 27.93
C VAL A 986 22.81 -25.32 27.94
N SER A 987 23.15 -25.95 29.07
CA SER A 987 24.28 -26.88 29.17
C SER A 987 24.10 -28.13 28.29
N LYS A 988 22.92 -28.77 28.31
CA LYS A 988 22.62 -29.92 27.43
C LYS A 988 22.71 -29.56 25.94
N ARG A 989 22.25 -28.37 25.56
CA ARG A 989 22.32 -27.88 24.19
C ARG A 989 23.76 -27.65 23.74
N TYR A 990 24.64 -27.18 24.63
CA TYR A 990 26.07 -27.03 24.36
C TYR A 990 26.75 -28.37 24.01
N PHE A 991 26.54 -29.42 24.81
CA PHE A 991 27.14 -30.74 24.56
C PHE A 991 26.61 -31.37 23.25
N ALA A 992 25.31 -31.25 22.96
CA ALA A 992 24.73 -31.72 21.70
C ALA A 992 25.28 -30.98 20.46
N LEU A 993 25.64 -29.70 20.58
CA LEU A 993 26.29 -28.92 19.52
C LEU A 993 27.78 -29.29 19.37
N LYS A 994 28.48 -29.61 20.48
CA LYS A 994 29.87 -30.08 20.49
C LYS A 994 30.02 -31.41 19.72
N ASP A 995 29.12 -32.36 19.94
CA ASP A 995 29.15 -33.67 19.27
C ASP A 995 28.77 -33.59 17.79
N LYS A 996 27.82 -32.72 17.42
CA LYS A 996 27.44 -32.48 16.01
C LYS A 996 28.52 -31.76 15.21
N THR A 997 29.36 -30.94 15.86
CA THR A 997 30.53 -30.34 15.19
C THR A 997 31.67 -31.31 14.92
N ALA A 998 31.66 -32.51 15.53
CA ALA A 998 32.70 -33.53 15.39
C ALA A 998 32.40 -34.58 14.28
N LYS A 999 31.16 -34.64 13.76
CA LYS A 999 30.75 -35.55 12.68
C LYS A 999 30.57 -34.73 11.39
N ASP A 1000 31.28 -35.10 10.33
CA ASP A 1000 31.39 -34.30 9.08
C ASP A 1000 30.07 -34.27 8.29
N GLU A 1001 29.33 -33.17 8.44
CA GLU A 1001 28.18 -32.78 7.62
C GLU A 1001 28.52 -31.46 6.90
N GLY A 1002 28.12 -31.32 5.64
CA GLY A 1002 28.60 -30.28 4.71
C GLY A 1002 28.61 -28.84 5.25
N LYS A 1003 29.57 -28.05 4.72
CA LYS A 1003 30.02 -26.71 5.18
C LYS A 1003 28.96 -25.77 5.77
N GLU A 1004 27.74 -25.79 5.27
CA GLU A 1004 26.67 -24.85 5.63
C GLU A 1004 25.98 -25.18 6.97
N ASN A 1005 25.99 -26.45 7.39
CA ASN A 1005 25.49 -26.82 8.72
C ASN A 1005 26.53 -26.50 9.80
N ARG A 1006 27.82 -26.55 9.46
CA ARG A 1006 28.94 -26.40 10.39
C ARG A 1006 29.10 -24.98 10.95
N GLU A 1007 28.90 -23.93 10.14
CA GLU A 1007 29.02 -22.54 10.61
C GLU A 1007 27.91 -22.14 11.60
N ASN A 1008 26.68 -22.62 11.39
CA ASN A 1008 25.57 -22.38 12.32
C ASN A 1008 25.74 -23.15 13.64
N LEU A 1009 26.24 -24.39 13.55
CA LEU A 1009 26.57 -25.19 14.74
C LEU A 1009 27.72 -24.57 15.54
N LEU A 1010 28.71 -23.96 14.88
CA LEU A 1010 29.80 -23.21 15.52
C LEU A 1010 29.30 -21.91 16.16
N ALA A 1011 28.43 -21.15 15.48
CA ALA A 1011 27.84 -19.93 16.01
C ALA A 1011 26.95 -20.17 17.25
N ASP A 1012 26.11 -21.21 17.23
CA ASP A 1012 25.28 -21.58 18.37
C ASP A 1012 26.14 -22.12 19.53
N LYS A 1013 27.21 -22.89 19.23
CA LYS A 1013 28.17 -23.35 20.25
C LYS A 1013 28.89 -22.19 20.94
N GLU A 1014 29.26 -21.14 20.20
CA GLU A 1014 29.90 -19.95 20.77
C GLU A 1014 28.95 -19.12 21.66
N ILE A 1015 27.65 -19.11 21.34
CA ILE A 1015 26.62 -18.43 22.15
C ILE A 1015 26.34 -19.19 23.45
N ALA A 1016 26.28 -20.52 23.40
CA ALA A 1016 26.11 -21.35 24.58
C ALA A 1016 27.28 -21.20 25.56
N GLN A 1017 28.51 -21.14 25.05
CA GLN A 1017 29.71 -20.91 25.84
C GLN A 1017 29.67 -19.54 26.55
N LYS A 1018 29.35 -18.46 25.81
CA LYS A 1018 29.23 -17.10 26.38
C LYS A 1018 28.18 -16.99 27.50
N LEU A 1019 27.11 -17.80 27.45
CA LEU A 1019 26.07 -17.82 28.49
C LEU A 1019 26.51 -18.53 29.77
N LEU A 1020 27.18 -19.67 29.66
CA LEU A 1020 27.68 -20.43 30.80
C LEU A 1020 28.78 -19.66 31.55
N ASP A 1021 29.67 -19.00 30.81
CA ASP A 1021 30.72 -18.14 31.37
C ASP A 1021 30.11 -16.90 32.07
N HIS A 1022 29.08 -16.27 31.50
CA HIS A 1022 28.40 -15.12 32.10
C HIS A 1022 27.65 -15.46 33.41
N TRP A 1023 27.19 -16.70 33.57
CA TRP A 1023 26.48 -17.16 34.77
C TRP A 1023 27.40 -17.77 35.85
N GLY A 1024 28.68 -17.97 35.56
CA GLY A 1024 29.63 -18.60 36.49
C GLY A 1024 29.32 -20.06 36.80
N VAL A 1025 28.64 -20.76 35.88
CA VAL A 1025 28.19 -22.15 36.06
C VAL A 1025 29.14 -23.06 35.29
N TYR A 1026 30.07 -23.71 35.99
CA TYR A 1026 30.90 -24.79 35.47
C TYR A 1026 30.51 -26.09 36.18
N TYR A 1027 29.68 -26.92 35.54
CA TYR A 1027 29.34 -28.25 36.07
C TYR A 1027 29.46 -29.30 34.97
N PHE A 1028 29.94 -30.47 35.41
CA PHE A 1028 30.35 -31.67 34.66
C PHE A 1028 29.27 -32.26 33.75
#